data_AF-A0AAD5WPT5-F1
#
_entry.id   AF-A0AAD5WPT5-F1
#
_cell.length_a   1.000
_cell.length_b   1.000
_cell.length_c   1.000
_cell.angle_alpha   90.00
_cell.angle_beta   90.00
_cell.angle_gamma   90.00
#
_symmetry.space_group_name_H-M   'P 1'
#
loop_
_entity.id
_entity.type
_entity.pdbx_description
1 polymer ?
#
loop_
_entity_poly.entity_id
_entity_poly.type
_entity_poly.pdbx_seq_one_letter_code
_entity_poly.pdbx_strand_id
1 'polypeptide(L)'
;MSSPSAPDATISTRAHYAPPWADVSIIGVAGSSGSGKSTLSQAIVRRLNLPWVIILSMDSFYKPLNAEASKKAFMNEYDFDAPDAIDFDILVERLRDLKAGRRAEIPRYSFHKHQREEETTNIYSPHVLVLEGIFALHDLRVLNLLDLKEEYDHPLLASLGGICVTDSSFISLVLRDVRERGRDIDGCIKQWFGFVKPNFEKLMDTVPLRRQPADIKAEDIILPRGIENTTAMTMVTQYIQLKLIEKSKHHRDALTLLEIEAQKEPMSEKVVLLDQTPQLKGMNTIIHDIDTPSEDFIFYFDRLTTLLIEQSLNNVQFESKATETPCGHKYMGLAAKGDVCAVVVLRGGSALERGLNRVIPDCKTGRVLIQSNLRTGEPELHYIKLPEDIGRHESVLLMDCQMSSGGAALMAVQVLADHGVAPGRIVFATYAAGRMGLHRLTKVFPDITVVTCKASSTSTTTPIKHAFEYSCSGVICQKDDINSLILDYLTMEGYSDAATKFAKEANVQSLQPQDEMEAREQIKHAIHIGNIQEAIDRLNALDHLVLEDDPTLHFALLRLQLVELIRRCDGGDIAPALEFATQHLAPRAPTKPEYLADLEKTMALLIFPHDKLEPPIAYLLEPTLRRDVAAMVNQAVNERQSRRRDGAVRDLVRMRNWVERTARGAKKDIPDKLELNLQGEDNDDAEDGLPENGHDPMVTS
;
A
#
# COMPACT_ATOMS: atom_id res chain seq x y z
N MET A 1 -23.27 34.20 57.87
CA MET A 1 -23.04 34.78 56.53
C MET A 1 -21.58 34.59 56.19
N SER A 2 -21.27 33.59 55.38
CA SER A 2 -19.96 33.39 54.75
C SER A 2 -20.20 32.48 53.55
N SER A 3 -20.11 33.06 52.36
CA SER A 3 -20.33 32.43 51.06
C SER A 3 -19.38 31.25 50.81
N PRO A 4 -19.82 30.17 50.14
CA PRO A 4 -18.94 29.12 49.67
C PRO A 4 -18.16 29.60 48.45
N SER A 5 -16.84 29.38 48.46
CA SER A 5 -15.90 29.63 47.37
C SER A 5 -16.19 28.74 46.16
N ALA A 6 -16.16 29.34 44.97
CA ALA A 6 -16.30 28.66 43.69
C ALA A 6 -15.19 27.59 43.49
N PRO A 7 -15.48 26.47 42.80
CA PRO A 7 -14.46 25.49 42.46
C PRO A 7 -13.55 26.04 41.35
N ASP A 8 -12.24 25.82 41.51
CA ASP A 8 -11.19 26.19 40.56
C ASP A 8 -11.52 25.73 39.13
N ALA A 9 -11.76 26.69 38.27
CA ALA A 9 -11.83 26.52 36.83
C ALA A 9 -10.39 26.53 36.29
N THR A 10 -9.77 25.36 36.07
CA THR A 10 -8.69 25.13 35.08
C THR A 10 -8.24 23.66 35.08
N ILE A 11 -9.14 22.74 34.73
CA ILE A 11 -8.70 21.47 34.12
C ILE A 11 -8.91 21.65 32.63
N SER A 12 -7.90 22.22 31.95
CA SER A 12 -7.83 22.17 30.50
C SER A 12 -7.86 20.69 30.10
N THR A 13 -8.92 20.26 29.42
CA THR A 13 -9.05 18.94 28.82
C THR A 13 -7.81 18.69 27.95
N ARG A 14 -6.91 17.82 28.41
CA ARG A 14 -5.68 17.45 27.68
C ARG A 14 -6.08 16.97 26.29
N ALA A 15 -5.48 17.56 25.25
CA ALA A 15 -5.67 17.06 23.89
C ALA A 15 -5.12 15.63 23.82
N HIS A 16 -6.00 14.65 23.68
CA HIS A 16 -5.61 13.24 23.61
C HIS A 16 -5.32 12.90 22.14
N TYR A 17 -4.06 12.54 21.84
CA TYR A 17 -3.75 11.89 20.58
C TYR A 17 -4.09 10.42 20.68
N ALA A 18 -5.15 10.03 20.00
CA ALA A 18 -5.36 8.65 19.60
C ALA A 18 -4.47 8.41 18.37
N PRO A 19 -3.38 7.63 18.47
CA PRO A 19 -2.67 7.21 17.27
C PRO A 19 -3.65 6.52 16.29
N PRO A 20 -3.33 6.43 14.98
CA PRO A 20 -4.21 5.79 13.99
C PRO A 20 -4.71 4.40 14.40
N TRP A 21 -3.91 3.70 15.22
CA TRP A 21 -4.23 2.39 15.77
C TRP A 21 -4.93 2.36 17.14
N ALA A 22 -5.21 3.49 17.78
CA ALA A 22 -5.93 3.51 19.06
C ALA A 22 -7.40 3.10 18.93
N ASP A 23 -7.89 2.92 17.71
CA ASP A 23 -9.20 2.37 17.40
C ASP A 23 -9.05 1.03 16.68
N VAL A 24 -8.60 0.01 17.42
CA VAL A 24 -8.42 -1.35 16.87
C VAL A 24 -9.78 -1.98 16.58
N SER A 25 -9.97 -2.52 15.37
CA SER A 25 -11.13 -3.36 15.09
C SER A 25 -10.87 -4.82 15.33
N ILE A 26 -11.52 -5.41 16.35
CA ILE A 26 -11.35 -6.82 16.68
C ILE A 26 -12.47 -7.65 16.04
N ILE A 27 -12.06 -8.62 15.22
CA ILE A 27 -12.93 -9.58 14.52
C ILE A 27 -12.68 -10.97 15.11
N GLY A 28 -13.72 -11.58 15.67
CA GLY A 28 -13.64 -12.92 16.25
C GLY A 28 -13.91 -14.03 15.22
N VAL A 29 -12.95 -14.93 15.03
CA VAL A 29 -13.06 -16.11 14.15
C VAL A 29 -13.08 -17.37 15.00
N ALA A 30 -14.26 -17.98 15.14
CA ALA A 30 -14.44 -19.22 15.89
C ALA A 30 -14.71 -20.43 14.98
N GLY A 31 -14.33 -21.62 15.45
CA GLY A 31 -14.58 -22.88 14.75
C GLY A 31 -13.82 -24.04 15.38
N SER A 32 -14.25 -25.28 15.13
CA SER A 32 -13.63 -26.49 15.69
C SER A 32 -12.16 -26.67 15.27
N SER A 33 -11.43 -27.53 15.97
CA SER A 33 -10.08 -27.91 15.52
C SER A 33 -10.15 -28.67 14.18
N GLY A 34 -9.26 -28.34 13.24
CA GLY A 34 -9.26 -28.92 11.88
C GLY A 34 -10.29 -28.32 10.92
N SER A 35 -11.02 -27.29 11.34
CA SER A 35 -12.08 -26.66 10.54
C SER A 35 -11.61 -25.74 9.42
N GLY A 36 -10.34 -25.31 9.42
CA GLY A 36 -9.82 -24.36 8.43
C GLY A 36 -9.93 -22.88 8.82
N LYS A 37 -10.28 -22.58 10.09
CA LYS A 37 -10.22 -21.24 10.70
C LYS A 37 -8.94 -20.45 10.39
N SER A 38 -7.76 -21.08 10.54
CA SER A 38 -6.48 -20.42 10.27
C SER A 38 -6.31 -20.09 8.79
N THR A 39 -6.76 -21.00 7.92
CA THR A 39 -6.73 -20.81 6.47
C THR A 39 -7.70 -19.70 6.03
N LEU A 40 -8.85 -19.58 6.70
CA LEU A 40 -9.83 -18.51 6.49
C LEU A 40 -9.30 -17.15 6.92
N SER A 41 -8.74 -17.04 8.13
CA SER A 41 -8.08 -15.82 8.63
C SER A 41 -6.96 -15.38 7.69
N GLN A 42 -6.12 -16.30 7.22
CA GLN A 42 -5.07 -16.01 6.26
C GLN A 42 -5.63 -15.55 4.91
N ALA A 43 -6.73 -16.14 4.43
CA ALA A 43 -7.38 -15.71 3.20
C ALA A 43 -7.94 -14.29 3.31
N ILE A 44 -8.52 -13.92 4.46
CA ILE A 44 -8.99 -12.55 4.74
C ILE A 44 -7.81 -11.58 4.69
N VAL A 45 -6.72 -11.87 5.40
CA VAL A 45 -5.52 -11.01 5.41
C VAL A 45 -4.92 -10.84 4.02
N ARG A 46 -4.81 -11.93 3.24
CA ARG A 46 -4.29 -11.89 1.86
C ARG A 46 -5.18 -11.07 0.93
N ARG A 47 -6.51 -11.17 1.05
CA ARG A 47 -7.46 -10.40 0.24
C ARG A 47 -7.45 -8.92 0.59
N LEU A 48 -7.32 -8.60 1.88
CA LEU A 48 -7.19 -7.21 2.32
C LEU A 48 -5.86 -6.63 1.83
N ASN A 49 -4.78 -7.42 1.84
CA ASN A 49 -3.44 -7.01 1.45
C ASN A 49 -2.98 -5.73 2.16
N LEU A 50 -3.30 -5.65 3.45
CA LEU A 50 -2.96 -4.51 4.31
C LEU A 50 -1.94 -4.97 5.36
N PRO A 51 -0.85 -4.22 5.59
CA PRO A 51 0.17 -4.60 6.58
C PRO A 51 -0.36 -4.64 8.02
N TRP A 52 -1.44 -3.90 8.29
CA TRP A 52 -1.96 -3.59 9.63
C TRP A 52 -3.12 -4.49 10.07
N VAL A 53 -3.30 -5.62 9.38
CA VAL A 53 -4.26 -6.66 9.77
C VAL A 53 -3.48 -7.80 10.37
N ILE A 54 -3.60 -7.98 11.69
CA ILE A 54 -2.84 -9.00 12.42
C ILE A 54 -3.78 -10.13 12.83
N ILE A 55 -3.33 -11.37 12.67
CA ILE A 55 -4.02 -12.55 13.21
C ILE A 55 -3.45 -12.85 14.59
N LEU A 56 -4.30 -12.81 15.61
CA LEU A 56 -3.97 -13.25 16.96
C LEU A 56 -4.60 -14.61 17.21
N SER A 57 -3.76 -15.64 17.30
CA SER A 57 -4.21 -16.98 17.66
C SER A 57 -4.41 -17.09 19.17
N MET A 58 -5.59 -17.57 19.59
CA MET A 58 -5.87 -17.88 20.99
C MET A 58 -5.00 -19.03 21.53
N ASP A 59 -4.42 -19.86 20.64
CA ASP A 59 -3.52 -20.93 21.07
C ASP A 59 -2.28 -20.40 21.80
N SER A 60 -1.87 -19.16 21.55
CA SER A 60 -0.79 -18.50 22.28
C SER A 60 -1.07 -18.37 23.78
N PHE A 61 -2.35 -18.39 24.17
CA PHE A 61 -2.81 -18.17 25.54
C PHE A 61 -3.12 -19.47 26.30
N TYR A 62 -2.64 -20.63 25.85
CA TYR A 62 -2.70 -21.83 26.70
C TYR A 62 -2.01 -21.58 28.04
N LYS A 63 -2.60 -22.10 29.12
CA LYS A 63 -2.04 -22.04 30.47
C LYS A 63 -0.75 -22.87 30.55
N PRO A 64 0.23 -22.46 31.38
CA PRO A 64 1.39 -23.29 31.64
C PRO A 64 0.95 -24.60 32.32
N LEU A 65 1.53 -25.72 31.89
CA LEU A 65 1.20 -27.04 32.42
C LEU A 65 2.07 -27.38 33.63
N ASN A 66 1.46 -28.03 34.62
CA ASN A 66 2.21 -28.65 35.71
C ASN A 66 2.86 -29.96 35.25
N ALA A 67 3.75 -30.54 36.07
CA ALA A 67 4.50 -31.74 35.69
C ALA A 67 3.63 -32.96 35.35
N GLU A 68 2.43 -33.08 35.95
CA GLU A 68 1.49 -34.17 35.68
C GLU A 68 0.72 -33.94 34.37
N ALA A 69 0.20 -32.73 34.17
CA ALA A 69 -0.50 -32.33 32.96
C ALA A 69 0.42 -32.35 31.73
N SER A 70 1.68 -31.95 31.89
CA SER A 70 2.69 -32.02 30.83
C SER A 70 2.93 -33.47 30.40
N LYS A 71 3.06 -34.42 31.35
CA LYS A 71 3.15 -35.85 31.02
C LYS A 71 1.93 -36.35 30.25
N LYS A 72 0.72 -35.97 30.68
CA LYS A 72 -0.53 -36.31 29.97
C LYS A 72 -0.56 -35.69 28.57
N ALA A 73 -0.08 -34.46 28.40
CA ALA A 73 -0.02 -33.79 27.10
C ALA A 73 0.92 -34.51 26.12
N PHE A 74 2.11 -34.95 26.56
CA PHE A 74 3.01 -35.78 25.75
C PHE A 74 2.42 -37.14 25.36
N MET A 75 1.51 -37.67 26.18
CA MET A 75 0.77 -38.90 25.89
C MET A 75 -0.50 -38.68 25.06
N ASN A 76 -0.80 -37.44 24.65
CA ASN A 76 -2.05 -37.02 23.99
C ASN A 76 -3.31 -37.30 24.83
N GLU A 77 -3.19 -37.23 26.15
CA GLU A 77 -4.26 -37.46 27.14
C GLU A 77 -4.67 -36.18 27.89
N TYR A 78 -4.17 -35.02 27.44
CA TYR A 78 -4.54 -33.72 27.97
C TYR A 78 -5.51 -33.01 27.03
N ASP A 79 -6.59 -32.47 27.59
CA ASP A 79 -7.64 -31.80 26.85
C ASP A 79 -7.32 -30.32 26.62
N PHE A 80 -6.77 -30.01 25.45
CA PHE A 80 -6.53 -28.63 25.00
C PHE A 80 -7.79 -27.97 24.42
N ASP A 81 -8.83 -28.75 24.14
CA ASP A 81 -10.09 -28.30 23.56
C ASP A 81 -11.15 -28.07 24.67
N ALA A 82 -10.69 -27.75 25.88
CA ALA A 82 -11.52 -27.31 27.01
C ALA A 82 -11.32 -25.81 27.27
N PRO A 83 -12.37 -25.03 27.61
CA PRO A 83 -12.24 -23.60 27.91
C PRO A 83 -11.21 -23.31 29.00
N ASP A 84 -11.11 -24.18 30.01
CA ASP A 84 -10.19 -24.02 31.13
C ASP A 84 -8.71 -24.12 30.74
N ALA A 85 -8.39 -24.67 29.56
CA ALA A 85 -7.03 -24.72 29.04
C ALA A 85 -6.50 -23.34 28.60
N ILE A 86 -7.40 -22.39 28.30
CA ILE A 86 -7.05 -21.04 27.85
C ILE A 86 -7.03 -20.08 29.04
N ASP A 87 -6.03 -19.21 29.04
CA ASP A 87 -5.86 -18.10 29.98
C ASP A 87 -6.65 -16.87 29.52
N PHE A 88 -7.97 -16.90 29.72
CA PHE A 88 -8.86 -15.80 29.30
C PHE A 88 -8.57 -14.48 30.01
N ASP A 89 -8.01 -14.51 31.22
CA ASP A 89 -7.71 -13.30 31.98
C ASP A 89 -6.57 -12.51 31.31
N ILE A 90 -5.48 -13.19 30.95
CA ILE A 90 -4.39 -12.58 30.17
C ILE A 90 -4.90 -12.14 28.80
N LEU A 91 -5.70 -12.97 28.11
CA LEU A 91 -6.25 -12.61 26.80
C LEU A 91 -7.07 -11.31 26.88
N VAL A 92 -8.00 -11.20 27.82
CA VAL A 92 -8.86 -10.02 27.98
C VAL A 92 -8.03 -8.78 28.34
N GLU A 93 -7.02 -8.92 29.20
CA GLU A 93 -6.09 -7.83 29.51
C GLU A 93 -5.35 -7.34 28.26
N ARG A 94 -4.77 -8.25 27.47
CA ARG A 94 -4.04 -7.88 26.24
C ARG A 94 -4.96 -7.28 25.18
N LEU A 95 -6.18 -7.79 25.01
CA LEU A 95 -7.16 -7.21 24.09
C LEU A 95 -7.59 -5.80 24.53
N ARG A 96 -7.68 -5.54 25.84
CA ARG A 96 -7.94 -4.18 26.37
C ARG A 96 -6.77 -3.24 26.16
N ASP A 97 -5.54 -3.72 26.30
CA ASP A 97 -4.35 -2.92 26.01
C ASP A 97 -4.33 -2.49 24.54
N LEU A 98 -4.57 -3.44 23.62
CA LEU A 98 -4.69 -3.15 22.19
C LEU A 98 -5.84 -2.16 21.91
N LYS A 99 -7.03 -2.37 22.49
CA LYS A 99 -8.15 -1.41 22.35
C LYS A 99 -7.88 -0.04 22.93
N ALA A 100 -6.98 0.08 23.90
CA ALA A 100 -6.54 1.35 24.45
C ALA A 100 -5.38 1.97 23.65
N GLY A 101 -4.98 1.38 22.51
CA GLY A 101 -3.87 1.83 21.68
C GLY A 101 -2.49 1.56 22.27
N ARG A 102 -2.40 0.77 23.35
CA ARG A 102 -1.13 0.41 24.02
C ARG A 102 -0.51 -0.81 23.37
N ARG A 103 0.80 -0.99 23.61
CA ARG A 103 1.52 -2.25 23.30
C ARG A 103 0.95 -3.41 24.12
N ALA A 104 0.72 -4.55 23.49
CA ALA A 104 0.43 -5.80 24.16
C ALA A 104 1.54 -6.84 23.95
N GLU A 105 1.94 -7.47 25.05
CA GLU A 105 2.89 -8.58 25.06
C GLU A 105 2.13 -9.90 24.94
N ILE A 106 2.26 -10.56 23.80
CA ILE A 106 1.57 -11.81 23.55
C ILE A 106 2.48 -12.97 23.97
N PRO A 107 2.01 -13.88 24.85
CA PRO A 107 2.79 -15.05 25.25
C PRO A 107 3.07 -15.96 24.04
N ARG A 108 4.25 -16.58 24.01
CA ARG A 108 4.58 -17.60 23.02
C ARG A 108 4.38 -18.98 23.64
N TYR A 109 3.57 -19.83 23.00
CA TYR A 109 3.33 -21.20 23.46
C TYR A 109 4.04 -22.23 22.56
N SER A 110 4.83 -23.11 23.16
CA SER A 110 5.56 -24.14 22.44
C SER A 110 4.78 -25.45 22.41
N PHE A 111 4.26 -25.83 21.23
CA PHE A 111 3.54 -27.09 21.06
C PHE A 111 4.44 -28.33 21.18
N HIS A 112 5.76 -28.20 20.94
CA HIS A 112 6.71 -29.30 21.12
C HIS A 112 7.02 -29.57 22.59
N LYS A 113 7.11 -28.50 23.41
CA LYS A 113 7.37 -28.60 24.85
C LYS A 113 6.10 -28.70 25.69
N HIS A 114 4.93 -28.45 25.09
CA HIS A 114 3.66 -28.25 25.77
C HIS A 114 3.78 -27.25 26.93
N GLN A 115 4.44 -26.11 26.68
CA GLN A 115 4.71 -25.10 27.71
C GLN A 115 4.85 -23.70 27.12
N ARG A 116 4.49 -22.68 27.93
CA ARG A 116 4.72 -21.26 27.63
C ARG A 116 6.21 -20.94 27.70
N GLU A 117 6.72 -20.22 26.69
CA GLU A 117 8.10 -19.76 26.64
C GLU A 117 8.28 -18.45 27.44
N GLU A 118 9.52 -18.14 27.82
CA GLU A 118 9.84 -16.87 28.50
C GLU A 118 9.77 -15.67 27.54
N GLU A 119 10.01 -15.90 26.25
CA GLU A 119 9.92 -14.88 25.21
C GLU A 119 8.46 -14.54 24.89
N THR A 120 8.17 -13.26 24.74
CA THR A 120 6.87 -12.73 24.29
C THR A 120 7.00 -12.09 22.91
N THR A 121 5.90 -12.02 22.18
CA THR A 121 5.80 -11.29 20.91
C THR A 121 5.09 -9.97 21.15
N ASN A 122 5.76 -8.86 20.84
CA ASN A 122 5.16 -7.53 20.98
C ASN A 122 4.24 -7.24 19.81
N ILE A 123 2.99 -6.92 20.11
CA ILE A 123 2.01 -6.43 19.14
C ILE A 123 1.67 -5.00 19.53
N TYR A 124 1.93 -4.06 18.61
CA TYR A 124 1.31 -2.74 18.66
C TYR A 124 -0.10 -2.87 18.14
N SER A 125 -1.01 -2.06 18.67
CA SER A 125 -2.39 -2.09 18.23
C SER A 125 -2.46 -2.04 16.69
N PRO A 126 -3.06 -3.04 16.02
CA PRO A 126 -3.30 -2.98 14.59
C PRO A 126 -4.50 -2.09 14.26
N HIS A 127 -4.76 -1.85 12.97
CA HIS A 127 -6.06 -1.29 12.58
C HIS A 127 -7.16 -2.36 12.64
N VAL A 128 -6.80 -3.60 12.31
CA VAL A 128 -7.70 -4.76 12.41
C VAL A 128 -6.97 -5.92 13.09
N LEU A 129 -7.58 -6.46 14.13
CA LEU A 129 -7.13 -7.67 14.83
C LEU A 129 -8.10 -8.81 14.53
N VAL A 130 -7.63 -9.85 13.86
CA VAL A 130 -8.39 -11.08 13.65
C VAL A 130 -8.06 -12.04 14.80
N LEU A 131 -8.96 -12.13 15.78
CA LEU A 131 -8.83 -13.06 16.90
C LEU A 131 -9.32 -14.45 16.49
N GLU A 132 -8.41 -15.38 16.29
CA GLU A 132 -8.71 -16.74 15.84
C GLU A 132 -8.62 -17.76 16.99
N GLY A 133 -9.67 -18.56 17.19
CA GLY A 133 -9.60 -19.65 18.15
C GLY A 133 -10.90 -20.41 18.33
N ILE A 134 -10.82 -21.64 18.86
CA ILE A 134 -11.99 -22.50 19.06
C ILE A 134 -13.02 -21.83 19.99
N PHE A 135 -12.54 -21.05 20.94
CA PHE A 135 -13.35 -20.35 21.94
C PHE A 135 -13.37 -18.83 21.77
N ALA A 136 -13.10 -18.30 20.57
CA ALA A 136 -13.04 -16.84 20.34
C ALA A 136 -14.37 -16.13 20.65
N LEU A 137 -15.49 -16.86 20.59
CA LEU A 137 -16.84 -16.37 20.89
C LEU A 137 -17.43 -16.97 22.19
N HIS A 138 -16.60 -17.53 23.08
CA HIS A 138 -17.07 -18.20 24.30
C HIS A 138 -17.21 -17.26 25.51
N ASP A 139 -16.18 -16.45 25.80
CA ASP A 139 -16.14 -15.57 26.98
C ASP A 139 -16.83 -14.23 26.69
N LEU A 140 -17.81 -13.86 27.53
CA LEU A 140 -18.58 -12.61 27.40
C LEU A 140 -17.70 -11.35 27.45
N ARG A 141 -16.59 -11.39 28.20
CA ARG A 141 -15.65 -10.26 28.30
C ARG A 141 -14.90 -10.06 26.99
N VAL A 142 -14.57 -11.15 26.28
CA VAL A 142 -13.98 -11.09 24.94
C VAL A 142 -15.00 -10.59 23.93
N LEU A 143 -16.24 -11.11 23.98
CA LEU A 143 -17.33 -10.67 23.09
C LEU A 143 -17.62 -9.16 23.21
N ASN A 144 -17.58 -8.60 24.43
CA ASN A 144 -17.73 -7.17 24.67
C ASN A 144 -16.59 -6.31 24.12
N LEU A 145 -15.42 -6.91 23.84
CA LEU A 145 -14.27 -6.22 23.26
C LEU A 145 -14.26 -6.34 21.73
N LEU A 146 -15.00 -7.27 21.13
CA LEU A 146 -15.21 -7.29 19.69
C LEU A 146 -15.96 -6.01 19.27
N ASP A 147 -15.69 -5.51 18.06
CA ASP A 147 -16.36 -4.31 17.55
C ASP A 147 -17.82 -4.62 17.22
N LEU A 148 -18.63 -4.54 18.26
CA LEU A 148 -20.05 -4.85 18.31
C LEU A 148 -20.83 -3.70 18.93
N LYS A 149 -20.81 -2.54 18.26
CA LYS A 149 -21.81 -1.46 18.30
C LYS A 149 -21.21 -0.17 17.75
N GLU A 150 -21.97 0.52 16.90
CA GLU A 150 -22.55 1.80 17.31
C GLU A 150 -23.75 2.20 16.43
N GLU A 151 -24.89 2.33 17.11
CA GLU A 151 -26.03 3.25 16.97
C GLU A 151 -26.66 3.68 15.63
N TYR A 152 -26.15 3.37 14.44
CA TYR A 152 -26.85 3.66 13.19
C TYR A 152 -26.70 2.51 12.18
N ASP A 153 -27.81 2.25 11.49
CA ASP A 153 -28.07 1.21 10.49
C ASP A 153 -26.84 0.52 9.86
N HIS A 154 -26.80 -0.81 10.04
CA HIS A 154 -25.89 -1.84 9.52
C HIS A 154 -24.62 -2.21 10.33
N PRO A 155 -24.76 -3.08 11.37
CA PRO A 155 -23.67 -3.87 11.93
C PRO A 155 -23.57 -5.25 11.25
N LEU A 156 -22.37 -5.62 10.78
CA LEU A 156 -22.05 -6.98 10.33
C LEU A 156 -20.99 -7.56 11.25
N LEU A 157 -21.40 -8.53 12.07
CA LEU A 157 -20.54 -9.36 12.88
C LEU A 157 -20.06 -10.49 11.95
N ALA A 158 -18.77 -10.56 11.64
CA ALA A 158 -18.19 -11.78 11.10
C ALA A 158 -18.04 -12.81 12.23
N SER A 159 -19.15 -13.25 12.85
CA SER A 159 -19.17 -14.51 13.60
C SER A 159 -19.04 -15.62 12.57
N LEU A 160 -17.81 -16.07 12.33
CA LEU A 160 -17.54 -17.26 11.51
C LEU A 160 -17.99 -18.55 12.22
N GLY A 161 -19.11 -18.51 12.93
CA GLY A 161 -19.72 -19.64 13.62
C GLY A 161 -20.41 -20.56 12.64
N GLY A 162 -19.70 -21.57 12.16
CA GLY A 162 -20.36 -22.65 11.42
C GLY A 162 -19.45 -23.50 10.57
N ILE A 163 -18.27 -23.87 11.05
CA ILE A 163 -17.55 -24.98 10.43
C ILE A 163 -17.81 -26.24 11.25
N CYS A 164 -18.63 -27.11 10.66
CA CYS A 164 -18.99 -28.41 11.19
C CYS A 164 -17.75 -29.26 11.42
N VAL A 165 -17.74 -30.05 12.49
CA VAL A 165 -16.88 -31.23 12.59
C VAL A 165 -17.32 -32.20 11.50
N THR A 166 -16.52 -32.29 10.43
CA THR A 166 -16.74 -33.22 9.32
C THR A 166 -15.61 -34.24 9.27
N ASP A 167 -15.80 -35.32 8.51
CA ASP A 167 -14.72 -36.29 8.25
C ASP A 167 -13.51 -35.60 7.58
N SER A 168 -13.75 -34.55 6.78
CA SER A 168 -12.70 -33.69 6.22
C SER A 168 -11.91 -32.94 7.30
N SER A 169 -12.57 -32.48 8.38
CA SER A 169 -11.91 -31.80 9.50
C SER A 169 -10.96 -32.72 10.27
N PHE A 170 -11.33 -34.00 10.41
CA PHE A 170 -10.46 -35.03 10.98
C PHE A 170 -9.19 -35.21 10.14
N ILE A 171 -9.35 -35.37 8.81
CA ILE A 171 -8.24 -35.54 7.88
C ILE A 171 -7.31 -34.32 7.92
N SER A 172 -7.85 -33.11 7.89
CA SER A 172 -7.07 -31.88 7.98
C SER A 172 -6.32 -31.75 9.31
N LEU A 173 -6.92 -32.16 10.43
CA LEU A 173 -6.25 -32.17 11.73
C LEU A 173 -5.07 -33.14 11.75
N VAL A 174 -5.27 -34.38 11.29
CA VAL A 174 -4.19 -35.40 11.24
C VAL A 174 -3.04 -34.93 10.35
N LEU A 175 -3.34 -34.43 9.14
CA LEU A 175 -2.30 -33.96 8.22
C LEU A 175 -1.49 -32.79 8.80
N ARG A 176 -2.16 -31.83 9.45
CA ARG A 176 -1.51 -30.67 10.07
C ARG A 176 -0.68 -31.09 11.28
N ASP A 177 -1.24 -31.85 12.21
CA ASP A 177 -0.57 -32.18 13.47
C ASP A 177 0.61 -33.15 13.26
N VAL A 178 0.55 -34.03 12.26
CA VAL A 178 1.68 -34.90 11.87
C VAL A 178 2.78 -34.09 11.19
N ARG A 179 2.45 -33.23 10.21
CA ARG A 179 3.46 -32.48 9.44
C ARG A 179 4.05 -31.30 10.18
N GLU A 180 3.23 -30.50 10.85
CA GLU A 180 3.63 -29.21 11.43
C GLU A 180 3.98 -29.31 12.92
N ARG A 181 3.37 -30.26 13.66
CA ARG A 181 3.57 -30.40 15.11
C ARG A 181 4.35 -31.67 15.51
N GLY A 182 4.67 -32.54 14.54
CA GLY A 182 5.47 -33.75 14.75
C GLY A 182 4.79 -34.83 15.59
N ARG A 183 3.45 -34.88 15.58
CA ARG A 183 2.67 -35.87 16.34
C ARG A 183 2.53 -37.20 15.60
N ASP A 184 2.31 -38.27 16.36
CA ASP A 184 2.01 -39.59 15.84
C ASP A 184 0.53 -39.73 15.41
N ILE A 185 0.28 -40.55 14.39
CA ILE A 185 -1.06 -40.73 13.78
C ILE A 185 -2.03 -41.36 14.78
N ASP A 186 -1.60 -42.39 15.51
CA ASP A 186 -2.44 -43.06 16.51
C ASP A 186 -2.82 -42.11 17.66
N GLY A 187 -1.88 -41.25 18.04
CA GLY A 187 -2.12 -40.16 19.01
C GLY A 187 -3.18 -39.15 18.52
N CYS A 188 -3.13 -38.77 17.25
CA CYS A 188 -4.10 -37.84 16.67
C CYS A 188 -5.51 -38.45 16.60
N ILE A 189 -5.62 -39.75 16.26
CA ILE A 189 -6.89 -40.50 16.27
C ILE A 189 -7.48 -40.52 17.68
N LYS A 190 -6.67 -40.89 18.68
CA LYS A 190 -7.10 -40.94 20.08
C LYS A 190 -7.59 -39.58 20.57
N GLN A 191 -6.87 -38.50 20.24
CA GLN A 191 -7.26 -37.14 20.62
C GLN A 191 -8.59 -36.71 19.95
N TRP A 192 -8.79 -37.04 18.67
CA TRP A 192 -10.00 -36.67 17.92
C TRP A 192 -11.28 -37.26 18.53
N PHE A 193 -11.29 -38.58 18.73
CA PHE A 193 -12.46 -39.27 19.26
C PHE A 193 -12.62 -39.09 20.77
N GLY A 194 -11.53 -38.88 21.50
CA GLY A 194 -11.55 -38.69 22.95
C GLY A 194 -11.99 -37.29 23.38
N PHE A 195 -11.50 -36.24 22.70
CA PHE A 195 -11.64 -34.86 23.15
C PHE A 195 -12.26 -33.94 22.09
N VAL A 196 -11.69 -33.88 20.87
CA VAL A 196 -12.06 -32.86 19.87
C VAL A 196 -13.54 -32.95 19.47
N LYS A 197 -14.01 -34.15 19.07
CA LYS A 197 -15.39 -34.33 18.62
C LYS A 197 -16.40 -34.18 19.78
N PRO A 198 -16.22 -34.85 20.94
CA PRO A 198 -17.14 -34.70 22.07
C PRO A 198 -17.20 -33.27 22.64
N ASN A 199 -16.07 -32.57 22.71
CA ASN A 199 -16.04 -31.20 23.24
C ASN A 199 -16.67 -30.20 22.29
N PHE A 200 -16.54 -30.39 20.97
CA PHE A 200 -17.26 -29.56 20.01
C PHE A 200 -18.78 -29.74 20.12
N GLU A 201 -19.26 -30.98 20.24
CA GLU A 201 -20.69 -31.26 20.44
C GLU A 201 -21.22 -30.58 21.72
N LYS A 202 -20.48 -30.68 22.83
CA LYS A 202 -20.80 -29.96 24.08
C LYS A 202 -20.73 -28.44 23.94
N LEU A 203 -19.77 -27.93 23.19
CA LEU A 203 -19.64 -26.50 22.91
C LEU A 203 -20.86 -26.00 22.14
N MET A 204 -21.30 -26.72 21.10
CA MET A 204 -22.52 -26.35 20.37
C MET A 204 -23.78 -26.31 21.26
N ASP A 205 -23.83 -27.12 22.31
CA ASP A 205 -24.93 -27.11 23.28
C ASP A 205 -24.80 -26.01 24.36
N THR A 206 -23.60 -25.49 24.62
CA THR A 206 -23.32 -24.52 25.72
C THR A 206 -23.05 -23.09 25.26
N VAL A 207 -22.70 -22.89 23.98
CA VAL A 207 -22.55 -21.54 23.42
C VAL A 207 -23.94 -20.87 23.38
N PRO A 208 -24.06 -19.61 23.83
CA PRO A 208 -25.34 -18.87 23.82
C PRO A 208 -25.92 -18.59 22.41
N LEU A 209 -25.38 -19.18 21.36
CA LEU A 209 -25.88 -19.19 19.98
C LEU A 209 -27.19 -19.98 19.80
N ARG A 210 -27.62 -20.74 20.81
CA ARG A 210 -28.95 -21.40 20.88
C ARG A 210 -29.99 -20.60 21.67
N ARG A 211 -29.90 -19.26 21.72
CA ARG A 211 -31.11 -18.47 21.96
C ARG A 211 -32.10 -18.78 20.84
N GLN A 212 -33.40 -18.82 21.15
CA GLN A 212 -34.46 -19.23 20.24
C GLN A 212 -34.29 -18.60 18.84
N PRO A 213 -34.74 -19.23 17.74
CA PRO A 213 -34.63 -18.67 16.38
C PRO A 213 -35.27 -17.27 16.20
N ALA A 214 -35.99 -16.75 17.19
CA ALA A 214 -36.53 -15.40 17.25
C ALA A 214 -35.56 -14.33 17.79
N ASP A 215 -34.45 -14.72 18.44
CA ASP A 215 -33.46 -13.82 19.08
C ASP A 215 -32.09 -13.83 18.38
N ILE A 216 -31.93 -14.57 17.28
CA ILE A 216 -30.84 -14.37 16.32
C ILE A 216 -31.10 -12.99 15.71
N LYS A 217 -30.48 -11.96 16.26
CA LYS A 217 -30.46 -10.65 15.60
C LYS A 217 -29.84 -10.84 14.22
N ALA A 218 -30.29 -10.07 13.24
CA ALA A 218 -29.95 -10.16 11.82
C ALA A 218 -28.45 -9.90 11.47
N GLU A 219 -27.55 -10.13 12.42
CA GLU A 219 -26.22 -9.52 12.52
C GLU A 219 -25.07 -10.55 12.55
N ASP A 220 -25.36 -11.87 12.56
CA ASP A 220 -24.35 -12.97 12.53
C ASP A 220 -24.09 -13.51 11.09
N ILE A 221 -22.87 -13.34 10.53
CA ILE A 221 -22.49 -13.94 9.23
C ILE A 221 -21.92 -15.36 9.40
N ILE A 222 -22.79 -16.36 9.32
CA ILE A 222 -22.35 -17.76 9.18
C ILE A 222 -21.72 -17.94 7.80
N LEU A 223 -20.46 -18.41 7.73
CA LEU A 223 -19.79 -18.81 6.48
C LEU A 223 -19.92 -20.32 6.23
N PRO A 224 -21.00 -20.79 5.59
CA PRO A 224 -21.08 -22.19 5.19
C PRO A 224 -19.97 -22.49 4.17
N ARG A 225 -19.30 -23.64 4.34
CA ARG A 225 -18.21 -24.13 3.46
C ARG A 225 -16.91 -23.30 3.50
N GLY A 226 -16.73 -22.42 4.48
CA GLY A 226 -15.47 -21.72 4.74
C GLY A 226 -14.97 -20.94 3.52
N ILE A 227 -13.77 -21.27 3.04
CA ILE A 227 -13.05 -20.55 1.96
C ILE A 227 -13.73 -20.73 0.59
N GLU A 228 -14.46 -21.83 0.38
CA GLU A 228 -15.16 -22.08 -0.90
C GLU A 228 -16.28 -21.08 -1.14
N ASN A 229 -16.79 -20.43 -0.09
CA ASN A 229 -17.77 -19.38 -0.19
C ASN A 229 -17.12 -18.03 -0.50
N THR A 230 -16.74 -17.87 -1.77
CA THR A 230 -16.07 -16.67 -2.27
C THR A 230 -16.91 -15.40 -2.10
N THR A 231 -18.24 -15.49 -2.23
CA THR A 231 -19.18 -14.37 -2.06
C THR A 231 -19.13 -13.80 -0.66
N ALA A 232 -19.27 -14.65 0.35
CA ALA A 232 -19.34 -14.18 1.72
C ALA A 232 -17.95 -13.75 2.23
N MET A 233 -16.87 -14.33 1.72
CA MET A 233 -15.51 -13.79 1.87
C MET A 233 -15.34 -12.38 1.29
N THR A 234 -15.94 -12.11 0.13
CA THR A 234 -15.92 -10.77 -0.48
C THR A 234 -16.70 -9.77 0.37
N MET A 235 -17.85 -10.15 0.92
CA MET A 235 -18.64 -9.29 1.81
C MET A 235 -17.85 -8.91 3.08
N VAL A 236 -17.21 -9.88 3.74
CA VAL A 236 -16.38 -9.62 4.94
C VAL A 236 -15.21 -8.68 4.59
N THR A 237 -14.55 -8.91 3.45
CA THR A 237 -13.42 -8.08 3.01
C THR A 237 -13.86 -6.64 2.72
N GLN A 238 -14.97 -6.44 1.99
CA GLN A 238 -15.52 -5.12 1.69
C GLN A 238 -15.95 -4.37 2.96
N TYR A 239 -16.57 -5.05 3.91
CA TYR A 239 -16.96 -4.45 5.18
C TYR A 239 -15.75 -3.93 5.97
N ILE A 240 -14.70 -4.74 6.10
CA ILE A 240 -13.46 -4.34 6.77
C ILE A 240 -12.84 -3.12 6.07
N GLN A 241 -12.82 -3.12 4.74
CA GLN A 241 -12.31 -1.98 3.96
C GLN A 241 -13.11 -0.70 4.22
N LEU A 242 -14.45 -0.77 4.24
CA LEU A 242 -15.30 0.37 4.53
C LEU A 242 -15.05 0.93 5.95
N LYS A 243 -14.94 0.06 6.96
CA LYS A 243 -14.63 0.47 8.33
C LYS A 243 -13.28 1.15 8.45
N LEU A 244 -12.26 0.64 7.76
CA LEU A 244 -10.95 1.27 7.72
C LEU A 244 -10.99 2.67 7.10
N ILE A 245 -11.80 2.87 6.05
CA ILE A 245 -12.00 4.18 5.42
C ILE A 245 -12.68 5.16 6.38
N GLU A 246 -13.74 4.73 7.07
CA GLU A 246 -14.44 5.54 8.07
C GLU A 246 -13.49 5.98 9.20
N LYS A 247 -12.71 5.05 9.76
CA LYS A 247 -11.74 5.35 10.81
C LYS A 247 -10.68 6.34 10.35
N SER A 248 -10.11 6.12 9.16
CA SER A 248 -9.12 7.05 8.60
C SER A 248 -9.71 8.44 8.34
N LYS A 249 -11.00 8.54 7.99
CA LYS A 249 -11.69 9.83 7.89
C LYS A 249 -11.78 10.53 9.25
N HIS A 250 -12.25 9.83 10.28
CA HIS A 250 -12.37 10.40 11.63
C HIS A 250 -11.01 10.85 12.19
N HIS A 251 -9.95 10.06 11.97
CA HIS A 251 -8.59 10.42 12.40
C HIS A 251 -8.10 11.71 11.73
N ARG A 252 -8.34 11.87 10.43
CA ARG A 252 -7.94 13.09 9.70
C ARG A 252 -8.78 14.30 10.08
N ASP A 253 -10.06 14.13 10.33
CA ASP A 253 -10.92 15.20 10.83
C ASP A 253 -10.40 15.70 12.20
N ALA A 254 -10.00 14.79 13.09
CA ALA A 254 -9.37 15.14 14.36
C ALA A 254 -8.03 15.87 14.19
N LEU A 255 -7.17 15.43 13.25
CA LEU A 255 -5.92 16.12 12.92
C LEU A 255 -6.15 17.54 12.34
N THR A 256 -7.21 17.71 11.55
CA THR A 256 -7.60 18.99 10.95
C THR A 256 -8.12 19.95 12.02
N LEU A 257 -8.91 19.45 12.98
CA LEU A 257 -9.34 20.25 14.14
C LEU A 257 -8.15 20.70 14.99
N LEU A 258 -7.22 19.79 15.28
CA LEU A 258 -5.98 20.12 15.99
C LEU A 258 -5.17 21.19 15.23
N GLU A 259 -5.19 21.18 13.90
CA GLU A 259 -4.53 22.18 13.07
C GLU A 259 -5.20 23.56 13.17
N ILE A 260 -6.54 23.62 13.10
CA ILE A 260 -7.29 24.87 13.23
C ILE A 260 -7.08 25.49 14.61
N GLU A 261 -7.02 24.68 15.65
CA GLU A 261 -6.74 25.14 17.01
C GLU A 261 -5.27 25.61 17.15
N ALA A 262 -4.32 24.87 16.57
CA ALA A 262 -2.90 25.18 16.63
C ALA A 262 -2.53 26.51 15.99
N GLN A 263 -3.26 26.98 14.97
CA GLN A 263 -3.02 28.27 14.35
C GLN A 263 -3.38 29.47 15.25
N LYS A 264 -4.20 29.25 16.29
CA LYS A 264 -4.70 30.32 17.17
C LYS A 264 -3.84 30.54 18.41
N GLU A 265 -2.99 29.59 18.76
CA GLU A 265 -2.21 29.58 20.00
C GLU A 265 -0.72 29.91 19.75
N PRO A 266 -0.04 30.60 20.68
CA PRO A 266 1.40 30.83 20.60
C PRO A 266 2.20 29.53 20.79
N MET A 267 3.44 29.52 20.29
CA MET A 267 4.33 28.36 20.41
C MET A 267 4.68 28.06 21.87
N SER A 268 4.72 26.76 22.24
CA SER A 268 5.10 26.31 23.58
C SER A 268 6.53 26.72 23.96
N GLU A 269 6.74 27.07 25.23
CA GLU A 269 8.05 27.38 25.81
C GLU A 269 9.02 26.19 25.79
N LYS A 270 8.50 24.97 25.57
CA LYS A 270 9.29 23.74 25.44
C LYS A 270 9.96 23.56 24.07
N VAL A 271 9.69 24.45 23.12
CA VAL A 271 10.35 24.47 21.81
C VAL A 271 11.58 25.38 21.89
N VAL A 272 12.76 24.79 21.87
CA VAL A 272 14.04 25.48 21.89
C VAL A 272 14.54 25.64 20.46
N LEU A 273 14.62 26.88 19.98
CA LEU A 273 15.25 27.20 18.71
C LEU A 273 16.74 27.48 18.94
N LEU A 274 17.63 26.95 18.11
CA LEU A 274 19.04 27.33 18.16
C LEU A 274 19.22 28.82 17.84
N ASP A 275 20.17 29.45 18.54
CA ASP A 275 20.53 30.84 18.31
C ASP A 275 21.00 31.06 16.86
N GLN A 276 20.33 31.98 16.17
CA GLN A 276 20.58 32.29 14.77
C GLN A 276 21.82 33.15 14.56
N THR A 277 22.98 32.63 14.96
CA THR A 277 24.30 33.27 14.81
C THR A 277 24.65 33.45 13.33
N PRO A 278 25.52 34.42 12.97
CA PRO A 278 26.00 34.58 11.60
C PRO A 278 26.61 33.31 11.03
N GLN A 279 27.30 32.52 11.86
CA GLN A 279 27.88 31.24 11.47
C GLN A 279 26.81 30.20 11.14
N LEU A 280 25.78 30.06 11.99
CA LEU A 280 24.66 29.14 11.73
C LEU A 280 23.91 29.55 10.47
N LYS A 281 23.71 30.85 10.24
CA LYS A 281 23.11 31.38 9.01
C LYS A 281 23.95 31.04 7.78
N GLY A 282 25.27 31.24 7.83
CA GLY A 282 26.16 30.89 6.72
C GLY A 282 26.16 29.41 6.38
N MET A 283 26.21 28.53 7.38
CA MET A 283 26.07 27.08 7.17
C MET A 283 24.70 26.73 6.58
N ASN A 284 23.62 27.35 7.08
CA ASN A 284 22.29 27.19 6.53
C ASN A 284 22.20 27.67 5.07
N THR A 285 22.87 28.76 4.68
CA THR A 285 22.88 29.23 3.29
C THR A 285 23.47 28.17 2.37
N ILE A 286 24.61 27.58 2.74
CA ILE A 286 25.27 26.55 1.93
C ILE A 286 24.37 25.31 1.80
N ILE A 287 23.86 24.76 2.90
CA ILE A 287 23.05 23.52 2.83
C ILE A 287 21.68 23.68 2.14
N HIS A 288 21.21 24.90 1.90
CA HIS A 288 19.96 25.15 1.14
C HIS A 288 20.22 25.59 -0.30
N ASP A 289 21.47 25.83 -0.68
CA ASP A 289 21.82 26.18 -2.05
C ASP A 289 21.81 24.92 -2.93
N ILE A 290 21.01 24.94 -3.99
CA ILE A 290 20.83 23.82 -4.91
C ILE A 290 22.12 23.47 -5.66
N ASP A 291 23.03 24.45 -5.81
CA ASP A 291 24.29 24.29 -6.50
C ASP A 291 25.40 23.71 -5.59
N THR A 292 25.10 23.41 -4.32
CA THR A 292 26.09 22.90 -3.36
C THR A 292 26.47 21.45 -3.66
N PRO A 293 27.77 21.11 -3.78
CA PRO A 293 28.21 19.74 -4.00
C PRO A 293 27.94 18.86 -2.78
N SER A 294 27.71 17.56 -2.99
CA SER A 294 27.32 16.63 -1.92
C SER A 294 28.35 16.54 -0.78
N GLU A 295 29.64 16.69 -1.08
CA GLU A 295 30.71 16.68 -0.07
C GLU A 295 30.60 17.85 0.90
N ASP A 296 30.39 19.06 0.37
CA ASP A 296 30.20 20.27 1.17
C ASP A 296 28.89 20.19 1.95
N PHE A 297 27.81 19.71 1.32
CA PHE A 297 26.54 19.48 2.01
C PHE A 297 26.72 18.59 3.24
N ILE A 298 27.36 17.42 3.08
CA ILE A 298 27.59 16.47 4.18
C ILE A 298 28.49 17.11 5.25
N PHE A 299 29.56 17.81 4.86
CA PHE A 299 30.48 18.44 5.79
C PHE A 299 29.79 19.51 6.66
N TYR A 300 29.07 20.44 6.03
CA TYR A 300 28.39 21.51 6.76
C TYR A 300 27.19 20.99 7.55
N PHE A 301 26.46 20.00 7.03
CA PHE A 301 25.40 19.33 7.76
C PHE A 301 25.94 18.62 9.00
N ASP A 302 27.01 17.81 8.90
CA ASP A 302 27.63 17.12 10.05
C ASP A 302 28.15 18.09 11.13
N ARG A 303 28.57 19.31 10.74
CA ARG A 303 28.94 20.36 11.70
C ARG A 303 27.72 20.92 12.42
N LEU A 304 26.64 21.16 11.69
CA LEU A 304 25.39 21.69 12.23
C LEU A 304 24.72 20.68 13.16
N THR A 305 24.70 19.39 12.80
CA THR A 305 24.16 18.33 13.66
C THR A 305 24.88 18.26 15.00
N THR A 306 26.20 18.44 15.03
CA THR A 306 26.97 18.49 16.29
C THR A 306 26.44 19.60 17.21
N LEU A 307 26.18 20.80 16.68
CA LEU A 307 25.61 21.91 17.46
C LEU A 307 24.18 21.64 17.93
N LEU A 308 23.37 20.99 17.10
CA LEU A 308 22.01 20.58 17.44
C LEU A 308 22.00 19.59 18.61
N ILE A 309 22.88 18.58 18.57
CA ILE A 309 22.98 17.58 19.63
C ILE A 309 23.50 18.20 20.92
N GLU A 310 24.54 19.03 20.89
CA GLU A 310 25.03 19.77 22.07
C GLU A 310 23.91 20.58 22.72
N GLN A 311 23.13 21.31 21.93
CA GLN A 311 22.00 22.08 22.47
C GLN A 311 20.90 21.18 23.03
N SER A 312 20.68 20.01 22.44
CA SER A 312 19.72 19.02 22.94
C SER A 312 20.14 18.42 24.28
N LEU A 313 21.44 18.26 24.52
CA LEU A 313 21.97 17.74 25.78
C LEU A 313 21.87 18.74 26.94
N ASN A 314 21.76 20.04 26.67
CA ASN A 314 21.47 21.04 27.72
C ASN A 314 20.11 20.82 28.40
N ASN A 315 19.21 20.06 27.75
CA ASN A 315 17.90 19.70 28.30
C ASN A 315 17.91 18.36 29.06
N VAL A 316 19.07 17.69 29.17
CA VAL A 316 19.27 16.51 30.00
C VAL A 316 19.40 16.91 31.47
N GLN A 317 19.03 16.02 32.40
CA GLN A 317 19.15 16.31 33.83
C GLN A 317 20.60 16.21 34.32
N PHE A 318 21.04 17.23 35.07
CA PHE A 318 22.36 17.31 35.68
C PHE A 318 22.28 17.34 37.21
N GLU A 319 23.28 16.77 37.87
CA GLU A 319 23.50 16.82 39.31
C GLU A 319 24.75 17.63 39.65
N SER A 320 24.72 18.34 40.79
CA SER A 320 25.88 19.10 41.26
C SER A 320 26.98 18.15 41.73
N LYS A 321 28.19 18.33 41.19
CA LYS A 321 29.37 17.52 41.52
C LYS A 321 30.54 18.43 41.90
N ALA A 322 30.99 18.32 43.14
CA ALA A 322 32.24 18.93 43.57
C ALA A 322 33.42 18.09 43.09
N THR A 323 34.37 18.70 42.37
CA THR A 323 35.62 18.05 41.96
C THR A 323 36.81 18.82 42.51
N GLU A 324 37.87 18.11 42.85
CA GLU A 324 39.13 18.73 43.27
C GLU A 324 40.02 18.92 42.04
N THR A 325 40.43 20.16 41.81
CA THR A 325 41.36 20.49 40.75
C THR A 325 42.78 20.01 41.11
N PRO A 326 43.67 19.78 40.13
CA PRO A 326 45.07 19.43 40.40
C PRO A 326 45.81 20.45 41.29
N CYS A 327 45.31 21.70 41.34
CA CYS A 327 45.83 22.77 42.18
C CYS A 327 45.21 22.82 43.60
N GLY A 328 44.44 21.79 44.02
CA GLY A 328 43.84 21.68 45.36
C GLY A 328 42.60 22.55 45.61
N HIS A 329 42.07 23.22 44.58
CA HIS A 329 40.85 24.03 44.71
C HIS A 329 39.62 23.16 44.40
N LYS A 330 38.55 23.32 45.21
CA LYS A 330 37.25 22.68 44.95
C LYS A 330 36.49 23.45 43.87
N TYR A 331 36.19 22.79 42.76
CA TYR A 331 35.34 23.29 41.69
C TYR A 331 33.94 22.68 41.80
N MET A 332 32.91 23.53 41.80
CA MET A 332 31.51 23.10 41.82
C MET A 332 31.01 22.98 40.37
N GLY A 333 31.08 21.77 39.82
CA GLY A 333 30.62 21.46 38.48
C GLY A 333 29.26 20.76 38.46
N LEU A 334 28.90 20.30 37.26
CA LEU A 334 27.72 19.47 37.00
C LEU A 334 28.16 18.13 36.40
N ALA A 335 27.43 17.07 36.71
CA ALA A 335 27.55 15.76 36.09
C ALA A 335 26.19 15.29 35.58
N ALA A 336 26.14 14.54 34.49
CA ALA A 336 24.88 13.95 34.02
C ALA A 336 24.31 13.00 35.09
N LYS A 337 23.02 13.10 35.36
CA LYS A 337 22.32 12.35 36.41
C LYS A 337 22.20 10.86 36.11
N GLY A 338 22.24 10.48 34.85
CA GLY A 338 22.10 9.10 34.40
C GLY A 338 22.49 8.92 32.94
N ASP A 339 22.23 7.72 32.43
CA ASP A 339 22.56 7.35 31.06
C ASP A 339 21.62 8.02 30.06
N VAL A 340 22.19 8.41 28.92
CA VAL A 340 21.48 8.99 27.78
C VAL A 340 21.46 7.96 26.65
N CYS A 341 20.27 7.66 26.15
CA CYS A 341 20.05 6.82 24.97
C CYS A 341 19.54 7.68 23.82
N ALA A 342 19.91 7.33 22.58
CA ALA A 342 19.36 7.96 21.39
C ALA A 342 18.46 7.00 20.61
N VAL A 343 17.37 7.49 20.06
CA VAL A 343 16.45 6.72 19.20
C VAL A 343 16.36 7.41 17.85
N VAL A 344 16.74 6.68 16.81
CA VAL A 344 16.83 7.18 15.44
C VAL A 344 15.55 6.84 14.69
N VAL A 345 14.86 7.86 14.18
CA VAL A 345 13.74 7.70 13.23
C VAL A 345 14.33 7.53 11.83
N LEU A 346 14.16 6.34 11.26
CA LEU A 346 14.70 6.01 9.95
C LEU A 346 13.81 6.57 8.82
N ARG A 347 14.39 7.03 7.71
CA ARG A 347 15.83 7.08 7.38
C ARG A 347 16.51 8.40 7.77
N GLY A 348 15.76 9.49 7.83
CA GLY A 348 16.30 10.85 8.01
C GLY A 348 17.19 10.98 9.25
N GLY A 349 16.73 10.50 10.40
CA GLY A 349 17.47 10.56 11.66
C GLY A 349 18.86 9.93 11.63
N SER A 350 19.15 8.99 10.73
CA SER A 350 20.50 8.39 10.61
C SER A 350 21.56 9.41 10.19
N ALA A 351 21.17 10.50 9.50
CA ALA A 351 22.10 11.58 9.18
C ALA A 351 22.57 12.34 10.43
N LEU A 352 21.86 12.26 11.56
CA LEU A 352 22.23 12.87 12.84
C LEU A 352 23.22 12.00 13.65
N GLU A 353 23.37 10.71 13.32
CA GLU A 353 24.22 9.77 14.09
C GLU A 353 25.70 10.20 14.12
N ARG A 354 26.22 10.82 13.04
CA ARG A 354 27.59 11.33 13.02
C ARG A 354 27.82 12.47 14.01
N GLY A 355 26.84 13.36 14.13
CA GLY A 355 26.84 14.43 15.13
C GLY A 355 26.75 13.88 16.54
N LEU A 356 25.87 12.89 16.76
CA LEU A 356 25.72 12.21 18.05
C LEU A 356 27.03 11.56 18.50
N ASN A 357 27.69 10.77 17.65
CA ASN A 357 28.91 10.04 18.02
C ASN A 357 30.10 10.96 18.31
N ARG A 358 30.08 12.21 17.83
CA ARG A 358 31.10 13.21 18.17
C ARG A 358 30.91 13.76 19.59
N VAL A 359 29.67 13.86 20.04
CA VAL A 359 29.31 14.42 21.36
C VAL A 359 29.27 13.33 22.43
N ILE A 360 28.68 12.17 22.11
CA ILE A 360 28.58 10.98 22.97
C ILE A 360 29.06 9.75 22.19
N PRO A 361 30.37 9.40 22.26
CA PRO A 361 30.94 8.28 21.50
C PRO A 361 30.32 6.92 21.80
N ASP A 362 29.94 6.66 23.06
CA ASP A 362 29.43 5.36 23.53
C ASP A 362 27.90 5.35 23.72
N CYS A 363 27.16 6.17 22.97
CA CYS A 363 25.70 6.26 23.11
C CYS A 363 25.00 4.98 22.63
N LYS A 364 24.14 4.39 23.49
CA LYS A 364 23.24 3.30 23.08
C LYS A 364 22.19 3.84 22.12
N THR A 365 22.08 3.23 20.93
CA THR A 365 21.13 3.67 19.89
C THR A 365 20.00 2.65 19.67
N GLY A 366 18.77 3.15 19.68
CA GLY A 366 17.57 2.47 19.19
C GLY A 366 17.21 2.93 17.78
N ARG A 367 16.44 2.11 17.06
CA ARG A 367 16.00 2.39 15.67
C ARG A 367 14.51 2.15 15.54
N VAL A 368 13.84 3.09 14.88
CA VAL A 368 12.40 3.04 14.61
C VAL A 368 12.20 3.43 13.14
N LEU A 369 11.49 2.60 12.37
CA LEU A 369 11.09 2.93 11.00
C LEU A 369 9.59 3.25 10.99
N ILE A 370 9.30 4.51 10.72
CA ILE A 370 7.94 5.00 10.53
C ILE A 370 7.82 5.50 9.10
N GLN A 371 6.82 5.02 8.38
CA GLN A 371 6.50 5.50 7.04
C GLN A 371 5.10 6.07 7.03
N SER A 372 4.85 7.08 6.21
CA SER A 372 3.48 7.54 6.02
C SER A 372 2.83 6.72 4.92
N ASN A 373 1.62 6.24 5.16
CA ASN A 373 0.83 5.56 4.14
C ASN A 373 0.63 6.49 2.93
N LEU A 374 0.95 6.02 1.73
CA LEU A 374 0.84 6.82 0.49
C LEU A 374 -0.59 7.27 0.18
N ARG A 375 -1.60 6.54 0.67
CA ARG A 375 -3.02 6.79 0.42
C ARG A 375 -3.67 7.59 1.54
N THR A 376 -3.43 7.23 2.81
CA THR A 376 -4.10 7.89 3.96
C THR A 376 -3.28 9.03 4.55
N GLY A 377 -1.96 9.06 4.33
CA GLY A 377 -1.04 10.00 4.96
C GLY A 377 -0.75 9.72 6.44
N GLU A 378 -1.30 8.63 6.99
CA GLU A 378 -1.12 8.23 8.39
C GLU A 378 0.26 7.60 8.64
N PRO A 379 0.89 7.88 9.78
CA PRO A 379 2.18 7.29 10.13
C PRO A 379 1.99 5.82 10.57
N GLU A 380 2.90 4.97 10.11
CA GLU A 380 2.80 3.51 10.17
C GLU A 380 4.14 2.88 10.68
N LEU A 381 4.08 1.96 11.66
CA LEU A 381 5.27 1.36 12.30
C LEU A 381 5.72 0.13 11.52
N HIS A 382 6.82 0.24 10.78
CA HIS A 382 7.32 -0.91 10.01
C HIS A 382 8.41 -1.70 10.74
N TYR A 383 9.21 -1.02 11.56
CA TYR A 383 10.32 -1.67 12.26
C TYR A 383 10.61 -0.96 13.57
N ILE A 384 10.98 -1.74 14.57
CA ILE A 384 11.45 -1.23 15.86
C ILE A 384 12.54 -2.13 16.43
N LYS A 385 13.59 -1.51 16.93
CA LYS A 385 14.63 -2.15 17.74
C LYS A 385 15.14 -1.14 18.76
N LEU A 386 14.68 -1.27 20.00
CA LEU A 386 15.06 -0.40 21.11
C LEU A 386 15.97 -1.17 22.10
N PRO A 387 16.82 -0.48 22.86
CA PRO A 387 17.50 -1.09 24.01
C PRO A 387 16.50 -1.61 25.05
N GLU A 388 16.77 -2.78 25.63
CA GLU A 388 15.88 -3.41 26.62
C GLU A 388 15.71 -2.58 27.90
N ASP A 389 16.73 -1.79 28.25
CA ASP A 389 16.78 -0.92 29.43
C ASP A 389 16.21 0.49 29.17
N ILE A 390 15.54 0.73 28.05
CA ILE A 390 15.17 2.09 27.63
C ILE A 390 14.33 2.88 28.64
N GLY A 391 13.41 2.22 29.35
CA GLY A 391 12.59 2.85 30.38
C GLY A 391 13.37 3.27 31.65
N ARG A 392 14.59 2.76 31.85
CA ARG A 392 15.46 3.10 32.98
C ARG A 392 16.35 4.31 32.70
N HIS A 393 16.57 4.66 31.42
CA HIS A 393 17.39 5.82 31.05
C HIS A 393 16.72 7.11 31.52
N GLU A 394 17.54 8.04 32.01
CA GLU A 394 17.03 9.31 32.56
C GLU A 394 16.65 10.28 31.45
N SER A 395 17.24 10.13 30.26
CA SER A 395 16.88 10.93 29.07
C SER A 395 17.02 10.13 27.79
N VAL A 396 16.06 10.33 26.88
CA VAL A 396 16.03 9.70 25.56
C VAL A 396 16.01 10.77 24.48
N LEU A 397 17.04 10.78 23.65
CA LEU A 397 17.18 11.70 22.52
C LEU A 397 16.52 11.09 21.29
N LEU A 398 15.34 11.58 20.92
CA LEU A 398 14.66 11.17 19.69
C LEU A 398 15.17 12.04 18.53
N MET A 399 15.65 11.41 17.45
CA MET A 399 16.37 12.09 16.36
C MET A 399 15.67 11.88 15.02
N ASP A 400 15.34 12.99 14.35
CA ASP A 400 14.87 13.02 12.96
C ASP A 400 15.33 14.32 12.27
N CYS A 401 15.62 14.34 10.98
CA CYS A 401 16.11 15.56 10.33
C CYS A 401 15.00 16.59 10.06
N GLN A 402 13.80 16.12 9.72
CA GLN A 402 12.73 17.00 9.30
C GLN A 402 11.38 16.55 9.86
N MET A 403 10.72 17.47 10.57
CA MET A 403 9.35 17.28 11.01
C MET A 403 8.42 18.22 10.27
N SER A 404 7.68 17.74 9.27
CA SER A 404 6.67 18.53 8.54
C SER A 404 5.33 18.55 9.27
N SER A 405 4.59 17.44 9.21
CA SER A 405 3.23 17.31 9.77
C SER A 405 3.19 16.93 11.25
N GLY A 406 4.31 16.44 11.79
CA GLY A 406 4.42 15.90 13.15
C GLY A 406 3.91 14.46 13.32
N GLY A 407 3.35 13.82 12.27
CA GLY A 407 2.77 12.47 12.38
C GLY A 407 3.79 11.41 12.82
N ALA A 408 4.94 11.33 12.13
CA ALA A 408 6.00 10.40 12.49
C ALA A 408 6.59 10.68 13.89
N ALA A 409 6.71 11.95 14.27
CA ALA A 409 7.21 12.34 15.60
C ALA A 409 6.24 11.95 16.72
N LEU A 410 4.94 12.23 16.56
CA LEU A 410 3.89 11.81 17.50
C LEU A 410 3.91 10.29 17.72
N MET A 411 4.01 9.55 16.62
CA MET A 411 4.09 8.10 16.64
C MET A 411 5.35 7.60 17.34
N ALA A 412 6.52 8.15 17.03
CA ALA A 412 7.77 7.77 17.69
C ALA A 412 7.73 8.03 19.20
N VAL A 413 7.18 9.18 19.62
CA VAL A 413 7.00 9.51 21.04
C VAL A 413 6.03 8.56 21.73
N GLN A 414 4.91 8.22 21.09
CA GLN A 414 3.97 7.24 21.62
C GLN A 414 4.61 5.87 21.79
N VAL A 415 5.37 5.41 20.80
CA VAL A 415 6.11 4.14 20.87
C VAL A 415 7.09 4.15 22.06
N LEU A 416 7.79 5.25 22.32
CA LEU A 416 8.68 5.36 23.48
C LEU A 416 7.91 5.37 24.81
N ALA A 417 6.77 6.06 24.87
CA ALA A 417 5.89 6.05 26.04
C ALA A 417 5.40 4.64 26.36
N ASP A 418 5.05 3.84 25.32
CA ASP A 418 4.66 2.44 25.47
C ASP A 418 5.81 1.54 25.97
N HIS A 419 7.08 1.97 25.83
CA HIS A 419 8.26 1.27 26.38
C HIS A 419 8.65 1.79 27.78
N GLY A 420 7.78 2.57 28.42
CA GLY A 420 7.98 3.06 29.78
C GLY A 420 8.82 4.33 29.87
N VAL A 421 9.09 5.02 28.76
CA VAL A 421 9.79 6.31 28.77
C VAL A 421 8.78 7.43 29.03
N ALA A 422 8.93 8.15 30.14
CA ALA A 422 8.06 9.28 30.43
C ALA A 422 8.25 10.41 29.38
N PRO A 423 7.18 11.05 28.85
CA PRO A 423 7.31 12.09 27.83
C PRO A 423 8.23 13.25 28.22
N GLY A 424 8.29 13.61 29.52
CA GLY A 424 9.18 14.64 30.04
C GLY A 424 10.68 14.28 30.04
N ARG A 425 11.04 13.02 29.80
CA ARG A 425 12.42 12.55 29.61
C ARG A 425 12.84 12.51 28.13
N ILE A 426 11.91 12.79 27.22
CA ILE A 426 12.17 12.73 25.79
C ILE A 426 12.58 14.12 25.30
N VAL A 427 13.74 14.18 24.64
CA VAL A 427 14.21 15.37 23.93
C VAL A 427 14.18 15.07 22.45
N PHE A 428 13.34 15.77 21.69
CA PHE A 428 13.23 15.59 20.25
C PHE A 428 14.16 16.57 19.52
N ALA A 429 15.24 16.06 18.92
CA ALA A 429 16.21 16.82 18.16
C ALA A 429 15.88 16.74 16.66
N THR A 430 15.60 17.90 16.05
CA THR A 430 15.31 17.98 14.62
C THR A 430 16.02 19.15 13.95
N TYR A 431 16.46 18.98 12.71
CA TYR A 431 17.13 20.07 11.99
C TYR A 431 16.11 21.12 11.54
N ALA A 432 15.05 20.68 10.85
CA ALA A 432 13.97 21.54 10.39
C ALA A 432 12.63 21.07 10.94
N ALA A 433 11.78 21.99 11.36
CA ALA A 433 10.43 21.67 11.83
C ALA A 433 9.40 22.66 11.27
N GLY A 434 8.28 22.14 10.80
CA GLY A 434 7.10 22.94 10.46
C GLY A 434 6.38 23.39 11.72
N ARG A 435 5.85 24.62 11.71
CA ARG A 435 5.03 25.15 12.82
C ARG A 435 3.89 24.21 13.21
N MET A 436 3.20 23.64 12.22
CA MET A 436 2.09 22.72 12.45
C MET A 436 2.54 21.46 13.22
N GLY A 437 3.63 20.82 12.81
CA GLY A 437 4.16 19.63 13.49
C GLY A 437 4.59 19.90 14.93
N LEU A 438 5.27 21.02 15.17
CA LEU A 438 5.68 21.44 16.52
C LEU A 438 4.48 21.64 17.44
N HIS A 439 3.44 22.29 16.94
CA HIS A 439 2.26 22.60 17.74
C HIS A 439 1.44 21.34 18.05
N ARG A 440 1.25 20.46 17.06
CA ARG A 440 0.61 19.15 17.26
C ARG A 440 1.36 18.33 18.31
N LEU A 441 2.69 18.24 18.19
CA LEU A 441 3.51 17.45 19.11
C LEU A 441 3.44 17.98 20.55
N THR A 442 3.58 19.29 20.74
CA THR A 442 3.57 19.92 22.08
C THR A 442 2.18 20.01 22.70
N LYS A 443 1.12 20.06 21.91
CA LYS A 443 -0.27 20.02 22.42
C LYS A 443 -0.63 18.63 22.94
N VAL A 444 -0.17 17.59 22.25
CA VAL A 444 -0.40 16.19 22.63
C VAL A 444 0.49 15.78 23.81
N PHE A 445 1.78 16.11 23.73
CA PHE A 445 2.77 15.79 24.74
C PHE A 445 3.36 17.09 25.31
N PRO A 446 2.70 17.75 26.27
CA PRO A 446 3.13 19.06 26.78
C PRO A 446 4.46 19.03 27.53
N ASP A 447 4.85 17.87 28.05
CA ASP A 447 6.08 17.71 28.82
C ASP A 447 7.33 17.50 27.94
N ILE A 448 7.16 17.19 26.65
CA ILE A 448 8.28 16.92 25.73
C ILE A 448 9.07 18.20 25.44
N THR A 449 10.38 18.08 25.32
CA THR A 449 11.24 19.19 24.86
C THR A 449 11.61 18.98 23.41
N VAL A 450 11.44 20.00 22.56
CA VAL A 450 11.81 19.93 21.14
C VAL A 450 12.91 20.92 20.87
N VAL A 451 14.04 20.46 20.33
CA VAL A 451 15.16 21.30 19.93
C VAL A 451 15.24 21.31 18.40
N THR A 452 15.17 22.51 17.81
CA THR A 452 15.20 22.68 16.36
C THR A 452 16.15 23.77 15.90
N CYS A 453 16.80 23.58 14.74
CA CYS A 453 17.64 24.63 14.15
C CYS A 453 16.81 25.66 13.39
N LYS A 454 15.70 25.23 12.76
CA LYS A 454 14.85 26.08 11.93
C LYS A 454 13.38 25.73 12.09
N ALA A 455 12.57 26.73 12.39
CA ALA A 455 11.12 26.64 12.33
C ALA A 455 10.60 27.29 11.05
N SER A 456 10.01 26.52 10.13
CA SER A 456 9.42 27.06 8.90
C SER A 456 8.01 27.59 9.17
N SER A 457 7.72 28.81 8.69
CA SER A 457 6.37 29.40 8.70
C SER A 457 5.49 28.86 7.57
N THR A 458 6.10 28.51 6.44
CA THR A 458 5.46 27.80 5.36
C THR A 458 5.47 26.32 5.71
N SER A 459 4.28 25.76 5.89
CA SER A 459 4.07 24.33 5.83
C SER A 459 4.68 23.82 4.52
N THR A 460 5.80 23.11 4.59
CA THR A 460 6.22 22.20 3.52
C THR A 460 5.20 21.07 3.53
N THR A 461 4.01 21.38 3.03
CA THR A 461 2.99 20.42 2.66
C THR A 461 3.62 19.56 1.58
N THR A 462 3.72 18.25 1.83
CA THR A 462 3.46 17.29 0.76
C THR A 462 2.26 17.82 -0.02
N PRO A 463 2.37 18.01 -1.35
CA PRO A 463 1.38 18.74 -2.13
C PRO A 463 -0.02 18.25 -1.75
N ILE A 464 -0.90 19.18 -1.37
CA ILE A 464 -2.28 18.87 -1.04
C ILE A 464 -2.88 18.32 -2.33
N LYS A 465 -2.94 16.99 -2.44
CA LYS A 465 -3.63 16.32 -3.52
C LYS A 465 -5.05 16.87 -3.57
N HIS A 466 -5.49 17.33 -4.73
CA HIS A 466 -6.82 17.91 -4.92
C HIS A 466 -7.89 16.95 -4.36
N ALA A 467 -9.02 17.44 -3.87
CA ALA A 467 -10.09 16.59 -3.31
C ALA A 467 -10.55 15.47 -4.28
N PHE A 468 -10.41 15.75 -5.58
CA PHE A 468 -10.56 14.78 -6.68
C PHE A 468 -9.51 13.66 -6.63
N GLU A 469 -8.22 13.97 -6.55
CA GLU A 469 -7.14 12.97 -6.46
C GLU A 469 -7.25 12.13 -5.19
N TYR A 470 -7.69 12.76 -4.10
CA TYR A 470 -8.04 12.06 -2.88
C TYR A 470 -9.18 11.06 -3.11
N SER A 471 -10.25 11.47 -3.81
CA SER A 471 -11.37 10.60 -4.16
C SER A 471 -10.94 9.45 -5.09
N CYS A 472 -10.08 9.73 -6.07
CA CYS A 472 -9.50 8.70 -6.94
C CYS A 472 -8.62 7.71 -6.17
N SER A 473 -7.84 8.18 -5.19
CA SER A 473 -6.99 7.32 -4.34
C SER A 473 -7.81 6.36 -3.45
N GLY A 474 -9.07 6.70 -3.17
CA GLY A 474 -10.02 5.86 -2.45
C GLY A 474 -10.67 4.77 -3.31
N VAL A 475 -10.56 4.85 -4.64
CA VAL A 475 -11.09 3.83 -5.54
C VAL A 475 -10.12 2.66 -5.61
N ILE A 476 -10.51 1.53 -5.02
CA ILE A 476 -9.73 0.29 -5.08
C ILE A 476 -10.07 -0.41 -6.39
N CYS A 477 -9.18 -0.34 -7.38
CA CYS A 477 -9.24 -1.19 -8.56
C CYS A 477 -8.75 -2.59 -8.17
N GLN A 478 -9.56 -3.63 -8.39
CA GLN A 478 -9.11 -5.00 -8.15
C GLN A 478 -8.05 -5.37 -9.20
N LYS A 479 -7.00 -6.08 -8.77
CA LYS A 479 -5.95 -6.54 -9.69
C LYS A 479 -6.53 -7.42 -10.80
N ASP A 480 -7.59 -8.17 -10.50
CA ASP A 480 -8.29 -9.02 -11.47
C ASP A 480 -9.00 -8.21 -12.56
N ASP A 481 -9.57 -7.05 -12.22
CA ASP A 481 -10.20 -6.14 -13.19
C ASP A 481 -9.16 -5.53 -14.13
N ILE A 482 -8.01 -5.11 -13.57
CA ILE A 482 -6.88 -4.57 -14.35
C ILE A 482 -6.32 -5.65 -15.27
N ASN A 483 -6.11 -6.86 -14.76
CA ASN A 483 -5.61 -7.98 -15.56
C ASN A 483 -6.59 -8.36 -16.67
N SER A 484 -7.90 -8.33 -16.40
CA SER A 484 -8.93 -8.56 -17.41
C SER A 484 -8.92 -7.48 -18.48
N LEU A 485 -8.72 -6.22 -18.09
CA LEU A 485 -8.63 -5.09 -19.01
C LEU A 485 -7.37 -5.15 -19.89
N ILE A 486 -6.23 -5.56 -19.33
CA ILE A 486 -4.97 -5.78 -20.07
C ILE A 486 -5.13 -6.95 -21.05
N LEU A 487 -5.71 -8.06 -20.60
CA LEU A 487 -5.93 -9.22 -21.44
C LEU A 487 -6.93 -8.91 -22.58
N ASP A 488 -7.98 -8.15 -22.31
CA ASP A 488 -8.90 -7.63 -23.34
C ASP A 488 -8.15 -6.78 -24.37
N TYR A 489 -7.29 -5.86 -23.94
CA TYR A 489 -6.49 -5.07 -24.88
C TYR A 489 -5.56 -5.93 -25.75
N LEU A 490 -4.80 -6.85 -25.14
CA LEU A 490 -3.87 -7.72 -25.87
C LEU A 490 -4.58 -8.62 -26.89
N THR A 491 -5.76 -9.14 -26.53
CA THR A 491 -6.58 -9.97 -27.43
C THR A 491 -7.25 -9.15 -28.54
N MET A 492 -7.71 -7.93 -28.24
CA MET A 492 -8.34 -7.03 -29.22
C MET A 492 -7.34 -6.44 -30.21
N GLU A 493 -6.09 -6.20 -29.81
CA GLU A 493 -5.03 -5.69 -30.71
C GLU A 493 -4.27 -6.80 -31.45
N GLY A 494 -4.55 -8.07 -31.12
CA GLY A 494 -3.99 -9.23 -31.81
C GLY A 494 -2.56 -9.60 -31.39
N TYR A 495 -2.19 -9.35 -30.13
CA TYR A 495 -0.90 -9.73 -29.56
C TYR A 495 -1.00 -11.12 -28.89
N SER A 496 -0.93 -12.21 -29.67
CA SER A 496 -1.28 -13.55 -29.16
C SER A 496 -0.26 -14.12 -28.18
N ASP A 497 1.03 -13.95 -28.46
CA ASP A 497 2.14 -14.38 -27.59
C ASP A 497 2.15 -13.63 -26.26
N ALA A 498 1.90 -12.32 -26.29
CA ALA A 498 1.83 -11.50 -25.09
C ALA A 498 0.59 -11.87 -24.25
N ALA A 499 -0.57 -12.05 -24.90
CA ALA A 499 -1.80 -12.45 -24.22
C ALA A 499 -1.68 -13.83 -23.55
N THR A 500 -1.06 -14.80 -24.20
CA THR A 500 -0.88 -16.16 -23.66
C THR A 500 0.12 -16.21 -22.50
N LYS A 501 1.24 -15.48 -22.61
CA LYS A 501 2.20 -15.34 -21.50
C LYS A 501 1.55 -14.63 -20.30
N PHE A 502 0.85 -13.53 -20.56
CA PHE A 502 0.16 -12.76 -19.52
C PHE A 502 -0.95 -13.58 -18.85
N ALA A 503 -1.77 -14.31 -19.61
CA ALA A 503 -2.82 -15.16 -19.07
C ALA A 503 -2.28 -16.25 -18.13
N LYS A 504 -1.14 -16.86 -18.46
CA LYS A 504 -0.46 -17.85 -17.61
C LYS A 504 0.08 -17.24 -16.32
N GLU A 505 0.65 -16.05 -16.40
CA GLU A 505 1.23 -15.35 -15.24
C GLU A 505 0.16 -14.77 -14.31
N ALA A 506 -0.91 -14.21 -14.89
CA ALA A 506 -2.03 -13.61 -14.17
C ALA A 506 -3.11 -14.62 -13.74
N ASN A 507 -3.01 -15.89 -14.17
CA ASN A 507 -3.99 -16.95 -13.92
C ASN A 507 -5.42 -16.57 -14.38
N VAL A 508 -5.54 -15.93 -15.55
CA VAL A 508 -6.81 -15.48 -16.15
C VAL A 508 -7.12 -16.34 -17.40
N GLN A 509 -8.37 -16.75 -17.57
CA GLN A 509 -8.79 -17.53 -18.74
C GLN A 509 -9.05 -16.61 -19.94
N SER A 510 -8.45 -16.92 -21.10
CA SER A 510 -8.76 -16.24 -22.35
C SER A 510 -10.10 -16.73 -22.92
N LEU A 511 -10.99 -15.81 -23.26
CA LEU A 511 -12.30 -16.12 -23.85
C LEU A 511 -12.25 -16.41 -25.36
N GLN A 512 -11.09 -16.25 -26.00
CA GLN A 512 -10.93 -16.36 -27.45
C GLN A 512 -10.25 -17.67 -27.87
N PRO A 513 -10.66 -18.26 -29.02
CA PRO A 513 -9.91 -19.34 -29.66
C PRO A 513 -8.52 -18.85 -30.08
N GLN A 514 -7.46 -19.57 -29.70
CA GLN A 514 -6.08 -19.20 -30.05
C GLN A 514 -5.87 -19.11 -31.56
N ASP A 515 -6.53 -19.96 -32.34
CA ASP A 515 -6.40 -20.04 -33.79
C ASP A 515 -6.80 -18.73 -34.51
N GLU A 516 -7.82 -18.03 -34.01
CA GLU A 516 -8.27 -16.75 -34.57
C GLU A 516 -7.28 -15.60 -34.26
N MET A 517 -6.67 -15.65 -33.07
CA MET A 517 -5.71 -14.65 -32.63
C MET A 517 -4.39 -14.78 -33.39
N GLU A 518 -3.90 -16.01 -33.58
CA GLU A 518 -2.69 -16.30 -34.35
C GLU A 518 -2.86 -15.90 -35.83
N ALA A 519 -4.02 -16.17 -36.42
CA ALA A 519 -4.32 -15.75 -37.79
C ALA A 519 -4.25 -14.23 -37.96
N ARG A 520 -4.78 -13.46 -37.00
CA ARG A 520 -4.73 -11.98 -37.02
C ARG A 520 -3.32 -11.44 -36.83
N GLU A 521 -2.52 -12.04 -35.97
CA GLU A 521 -1.11 -11.67 -35.78
C GLU A 521 -0.30 -11.89 -37.06
N GLN A 522 -0.51 -13.02 -37.73
CA GLN A 522 0.15 -13.33 -39.00
C GLN A 522 -0.21 -12.33 -40.11
N ILE A 523 -1.46 -11.88 -40.18
CA ILE A 523 -1.90 -10.84 -41.13
C ILE A 523 -1.18 -9.51 -40.82
N LYS A 524 -1.14 -9.10 -39.54
CA LYS A 524 -0.46 -7.88 -39.09
C LYS A 524 1.05 -7.92 -39.39
N HIS A 525 1.68 -9.06 -39.13
CA HIS A 525 3.10 -9.29 -39.42
C HIS A 525 3.40 -9.20 -40.93
N ALA A 526 2.56 -9.80 -41.78
CA ALA A 526 2.70 -9.70 -43.24
C ALA A 526 2.61 -8.25 -43.74
N ILE A 527 1.72 -7.42 -43.17
CA ILE A 527 1.61 -5.99 -43.49
C ILE A 527 2.86 -5.22 -43.06
N HIS A 528 3.38 -5.48 -41.85
CA HIS A 528 4.57 -4.78 -41.35
C HIS A 528 5.85 -5.09 -42.15
N ILE A 529 6.01 -6.34 -42.58
CA ILE A 529 7.14 -6.77 -43.44
C ILE A 529 6.98 -6.26 -44.88
N GLY A 530 5.79 -5.79 -45.27
CA GLY A 530 5.50 -5.32 -46.63
C GLY A 530 5.13 -6.43 -47.62
N ASN A 531 4.72 -7.61 -47.13
CA ASN A 531 4.19 -8.69 -47.95
C ASN A 531 2.66 -8.60 -48.05
N ILE A 532 2.17 -7.58 -48.75
CA ILE A 532 0.74 -7.22 -48.76
C ILE A 532 -0.13 -8.26 -49.49
N GLN A 533 0.42 -8.94 -50.50
CA GLN A 533 -0.30 -10.00 -51.21
C GLN A 533 -0.63 -11.17 -50.27
N GLU A 534 0.36 -11.62 -49.49
CA GLU A 534 0.16 -12.66 -48.47
C GLU A 534 -0.84 -12.21 -47.40
N ALA A 535 -0.81 -10.94 -47.01
CA ALA A 535 -1.79 -10.38 -46.06
C ALA A 535 -3.23 -10.43 -46.62
N ILE A 536 -3.43 -10.12 -47.90
CA ILE A 536 -4.74 -10.17 -48.58
C ILE A 536 -5.23 -11.62 -48.68
N ASP A 537 -4.36 -12.55 -49.08
CA ASP A 537 -4.71 -13.96 -49.22
C ASP A 537 -5.10 -14.58 -47.86
N ARG A 538 -4.34 -14.26 -46.81
CA ARG A 538 -4.65 -14.69 -45.43
C ARG A 538 -5.92 -14.03 -44.88
N LEU A 539 -6.17 -12.76 -45.22
CA LEU A 539 -7.40 -12.07 -44.83
C LEU A 539 -8.63 -12.70 -45.49
N ASN A 540 -8.56 -13.03 -46.79
CA ASN A 540 -9.63 -13.73 -47.50
C ASN A 540 -9.84 -15.16 -47.00
N ALA A 541 -8.77 -15.84 -46.57
CA ALA A 541 -8.86 -17.17 -45.94
C ALA A 541 -9.52 -17.11 -44.54
N LEU A 542 -9.33 -16.01 -43.81
CA LEU A 542 -9.96 -15.78 -42.51
C LEU A 542 -11.45 -15.40 -42.65
N ASP A 543 -11.76 -14.43 -43.52
CA ASP A 543 -13.12 -14.05 -43.89
C ASP A 543 -13.15 -13.33 -45.25
N HIS A 544 -13.63 -14.03 -46.27
CA HIS A 544 -13.76 -13.55 -47.65
C HIS A 544 -14.63 -12.29 -47.83
N LEU A 545 -15.52 -11.98 -46.88
CA LEU A 545 -16.43 -10.85 -47.00
C LEU A 545 -15.85 -9.53 -46.48
N VAL A 546 -14.74 -9.57 -45.71
CA VAL A 546 -14.13 -8.37 -45.09
C VAL A 546 -13.79 -7.30 -46.13
N LEU A 547 -13.21 -7.71 -47.26
CA LEU A 547 -12.82 -6.80 -48.33
C LEU A 547 -13.98 -6.40 -49.26
N GLU A 548 -15.06 -7.18 -49.26
CA GLU A 548 -16.28 -6.88 -50.05
C GLU A 548 -17.13 -5.79 -49.37
N ASP A 549 -17.26 -5.86 -48.05
CA ASP A 549 -18.10 -4.91 -47.28
C ASP A 549 -17.36 -3.60 -46.91
N ASP A 550 -16.02 -3.61 -46.86
CA ASP A 550 -15.22 -2.39 -46.68
C ASP A 550 -14.36 -2.06 -47.93
N PRO A 551 -14.94 -1.37 -48.93
CA PRO A 551 -14.21 -0.95 -50.12
C PRO A 551 -13.11 0.08 -49.83
N THR A 552 -13.12 0.70 -48.64
CA THR A 552 -12.10 1.67 -48.20
C THR A 552 -10.85 0.95 -47.73
N LEU A 553 -11.02 -0.09 -46.91
CA LEU A 553 -9.94 -0.97 -46.48
C LEU A 553 -9.26 -1.65 -47.67
N HIS A 554 -10.07 -2.16 -48.60
CA HIS A 554 -9.55 -2.85 -49.76
C HIS A 554 -8.73 -1.91 -50.68
N PHE A 555 -9.16 -0.65 -50.85
CA PHE A 555 -8.37 0.36 -51.55
C PHE A 555 -7.07 0.70 -50.81
N ALA A 556 -7.11 0.82 -49.48
CA ALA A 556 -5.92 1.12 -48.67
C ALA A 556 -4.84 0.03 -48.74
N LEU A 557 -5.25 -1.26 -48.75
CA LEU A 557 -4.32 -2.39 -48.94
C LEU A 557 -3.70 -2.40 -50.34
N LEU A 558 -4.49 -2.18 -51.40
CA LEU A 558 -3.97 -2.11 -52.77
C LEU A 558 -3.05 -0.90 -52.97
N ARG A 559 -3.35 0.24 -52.33
CA ARG A 559 -2.48 1.40 -52.31
C ARG A 559 -1.15 1.08 -51.63
N LEU A 560 -1.18 0.39 -50.49
CA LEU A 560 0.03 -0.02 -49.78
C LEU A 560 0.86 -1.00 -50.62
N GLN A 561 0.22 -1.93 -51.33
CA GLN A 561 0.90 -2.83 -52.26
C GLN A 561 1.57 -2.07 -53.42
N LEU A 562 0.92 -1.03 -53.96
CA LEU A 562 1.53 -0.16 -54.97
C LEU A 562 2.75 0.57 -54.39
N VAL A 563 2.68 1.10 -53.18
CA VAL A 563 3.82 1.73 -52.50
C VAL A 563 4.99 0.76 -52.32
N GLU A 564 4.74 -0.50 -51.94
CA GLU A 564 5.79 -1.51 -51.82
C GLU A 564 6.39 -1.91 -53.17
N LEU A 565 5.58 -1.97 -54.24
CA LEU A 565 6.07 -2.20 -55.60
C LEU A 565 6.97 -1.05 -56.06
N ILE A 566 6.57 0.20 -55.79
CA ILE A 566 7.36 1.40 -56.09
C ILE A 566 8.70 1.36 -55.32
N ARG A 567 8.68 0.98 -54.03
CA ARG A 567 9.89 0.85 -53.20
C ARG A 567 10.86 -0.22 -53.71
N ARG A 568 10.38 -1.28 -54.36
CA ARG A 568 11.23 -2.32 -54.95
C ARG A 568 11.79 -1.93 -56.32
N CYS A 569 11.21 -0.91 -56.95
CA CYS A 569 11.63 -0.34 -58.23
C CYS A 569 12.62 0.83 -58.00
N ASP A 570 13.76 0.60 -57.32
CA ASP A 570 14.80 1.62 -57.15
C ASP A 570 15.51 1.93 -58.48
N GLY A 571 14.91 2.78 -59.31
CA GLY A 571 15.47 3.29 -60.58
C GLY A 571 15.47 2.31 -61.76
N GLY A 572 14.76 1.18 -61.65
CA GLY A 572 14.63 0.15 -62.68
C GLY A 572 13.32 0.21 -63.48
N ASP A 573 12.87 -0.96 -63.98
CA ASP A 573 11.64 -1.12 -64.77
C ASP A 573 10.39 -0.80 -63.92
N ILE A 574 9.69 0.28 -64.30
CA ILE A 574 8.47 0.79 -63.64
C ILE A 574 7.22 0.03 -64.13
N ALA A 575 7.33 -0.79 -65.19
CA ALA A 575 6.21 -1.51 -65.78
C ALA A 575 5.36 -2.31 -64.79
N PRO A 576 5.92 -3.02 -63.78
CA PRO A 576 5.12 -3.80 -62.83
C PRO A 576 4.22 -2.93 -61.93
N ALA A 577 4.71 -1.78 -61.48
CA ALA A 577 3.94 -0.86 -60.65
C ALA A 577 2.82 -0.16 -61.47
N LEU A 578 3.14 0.21 -62.72
CA LEU A 578 2.18 0.86 -63.62
C LEU A 578 1.07 -0.12 -64.07
N GLU A 579 1.44 -1.35 -64.38
CA GLU A 579 0.49 -2.41 -64.73
C GLU A 579 -0.45 -2.72 -63.55
N PHE A 580 0.09 -2.85 -62.34
CA PHE A 580 -0.70 -3.07 -61.12
C PHE A 580 -1.66 -1.91 -60.83
N ALA A 581 -1.19 -0.66 -60.91
CA ALA A 581 -2.03 0.52 -60.72
C ALA A 581 -3.17 0.59 -61.75
N THR A 582 -2.89 0.25 -63.01
CA THR A 582 -3.87 0.26 -64.10
C THR A 582 -4.92 -0.84 -63.93
N GLN A 583 -4.52 -2.04 -63.52
CA GLN A 583 -5.42 -3.19 -63.38
C GLN A 583 -6.28 -3.12 -62.12
N HIS A 584 -5.74 -2.68 -60.98
CA HIS A 584 -6.39 -2.84 -59.67
C HIS A 584 -6.87 -1.52 -59.02
N LEU A 585 -6.17 -0.40 -59.23
CA LEU A 585 -6.49 0.88 -58.58
C LEU A 585 -7.27 1.84 -59.50
N ALA A 586 -6.91 1.93 -60.78
CA ALA A 586 -7.55 2.83 -61.75
C ALA A 586 -9.06 2.58 -61.94
N PRO A 587 -9.59 1.34 -61.94
CA PRO A 587 -11.03 1.11 -62.04
C PRO A 587 -11.82 1.61 -60.80
N ARG A 588 -11.15 1.79 -59.66
CA ARG A 588 -11.76 2.14 -58.38
C ARG A 588 -11.55 3.60 -57.97
N ALA A 589 -10.50 4.25 -58.48
CA ALA A 589 -10.20 5.66 -58.25
C ALA A 589 -11.37 6.64 -58.55
N PRO A 590 -12.18 6.49 -59.62
CA PRO A 590 -13.25 7.45 -59.91
C PRO A 590 -14.50 7.29 -59.02
N THR A 591 -14.55 6.26 -58.16
CA THR A 591 -15.72 5.99 -57.30
C THR A 591 -15.80 6.95 -56.10
N LYS A 592 -14.67 7.48 -55.62
CA LYS A 592 -14.62 8.50 -54.56
C LYS A 592 -13.51 9.52 -54.87
N PRO A 593 -13.74 10.83 -54.64
CA PRO A 593 -12.73 11.86 -54.88
C PRO A 593 -11.47 11.70 -54.01
N GLU A 594 -11.61 11.11 -52.82
CA GLU A 594 -10.49 10.81 -51.92
C GLU A 594 -9.53 9.76 -52.49
N TYR A 595 -10.06 8.74 -53.18
CA TYR A 595 -9.25 7.68 -53.79
C TYR A 595 -8.43 8.20 -54.98
N LEU A 596 -9.01 9.14 -55.74
CA LEU A 596 -8.30 9.82 -56.81
C LEU A 596 -7.11 10.62 -56.27
N ALA A 597 -7.35 11.44 -55.23
CA ALA A 597 -6.30 12.24 -54.60
C ALA A 597 -5.19 11.36 -54.00
N ASP A 598 -5.56 10.24 -53.39
CA ASP A 598 -4.60 9.30 -52.80
C ASP A 598 -3.82 8.51 -53.85
N LEU A 599 -4.44 8.16 -54.98
CA LEU A 599 -3.76 7.55 -56.11
C LEU A 599 -2.79 8.53 -56.77
N GLU A 600 -3.19 9.79 -56.98
CA GLU A 600 -2.33 10.85 -57.53
C GLU A 600 -1.08 11.07 -56.66
N LYS A 601 -1.25 11.16 -55.34
CA LYS A 601 -0.12 11.26 -54.39
C LYS A 601 0.79 10.05 -54.42
N THR A 602 0.23 8.84 -54.54
CA THR A 602 1.01 7.60 -54.62
C THR A 602 1.77 7.51 -55.93
N MET A 603 1.17 7.93 -57.04
CA MET A 603 1.81 7.98 -58.36
C MET A 603 2.91 9.05 -58.45
N ALA A 604 2.82 10.13 -57.66
CA ALA A 604 3.88 11.13 -57.57
C ALA A 604 5.22 10.53 -57.09
N LEU A 605 5.19 9.45 -56.30
CA LEU A 605 6.39 8.72 -55.86
C LEU A 605 7.21 8.12 -57.02
N LEU A 606 6.61 7.92 -58.19
CA LEU A 606 7.32 7.44 -59.39
C LEU A 606 8.08 8.54 -60.13
N ILE A 607 7.69 9.80 -59.93
CA ILE A 607 8.20 10.96 -60.69
C ILE A 607 9.27 11.70 -59.87
N PHE A 608 9.09 11.78 -58.55
CA PHE A 608 9.98 12.51 -57.66
C PHE A 608 10.95 11.58 -56.92
N PRO A 609 12.26 11.91 -56.87
CA PRO A 609 13.23 11.13 -56.11
C PRO A 609 12.92 11.17 -54.61
N HIS A 610 13.11 10.04 -53.93
CA HIS A 610 12.73 9.83 -52.52
C HIS A 610 13.34 10.87 -51.55
N ASP A 611 14.49 11.46 -51.90
CA ASP A 611 15.22 12.44 -51.06
C ASP A 611 14.67 13.87 -51.16
N LYS A 612 13.69 14.17 -52.02
CA LYS A 612 13.14 15.53 -52.23
C LYS A 612 11.61 15.59 -52.18
N LEU A 613 10.99 14.73 -51.38
CA LEU A 613 9.54 14.69 -51.23
C LEU A 613 9.03 15.73 -50.22
N GLU A 614 7.91 16.39 -50.55
CA GLU A 614 7.20 17.24 -49.58
C GLU A 614 6.60 16.40 -48.43
N PRO A 615 6.43 16.96 -47.22
CA PRO A 615 5.95 16.23 -46.03
C PRO A 615 4.69 15.36 -46.24
N PRO A 616 3.66 15.77 -47.01
CA PRO A 616 2.47 14.96 -47.25
C PRO A 616 2.70 13.69 -48.08
N ILE A 617 3.78 13.65 -48.87
CA ILE A 617 4.13 12.53 -49.77
C ILE A 617 5.20 11.66 -49.10
N ALA A 618 6.08 12.25 -48.28
CA ALA A 618 7.07 11.55 -47.47
C ALA A 618 6.43 10.55 -46.49
N TYR A 619 5.27 10.89 -45.90
CA TYR A 619 4.49 10.00 -45.03
C TYR A 619 4.17 8.63 -45.65
N LEU A 620 4.01 8.57 -46.98
CA LEU A 620 3.69 7.32 -47.68
C LEU A 620 4.85 6.32 -47.66
N LEU A 621 6.08 6.79 -47.42
CA LEU A 621 7.27 5.94 -47.30
C LEU A 621 7.62 5.62 -45.83
N GLU A 622 6.93 6.23 -44.87
CA GLU A 622 7.16 5.94 -43.46
C GLU A 622 6.49 4.63 -43.01
N PRO A 623 7.05 3.95 -41.99
CA PRO A 623 6.42 2.77 -41.39
C PRO A 623 5.04 3.04 -40.75
N THR A 624 4.70 4.31 -40.52
CA THR A 624 3.43 4.80 -39.97
C THR A 624 2.25 4.40 -40.85
N LEU A 625 2.36 4.52 -42.18
CA LEU A 625 1.31 4.09 -43.10
C LEU A 625 1.00 2.59 -42.98
N ARG A 626 2.03 1.74 -42.82
CA ARG A 626 1.84 0.29 -42.60
C ARG A 626 1.11 0.01 -41.28
N ARG A 627 1.42 0.78 -40.23
CA ARG A 627 0.75 0.66 -38.93
C ARG A 627 -0.73 1.05 -39.01
N ASP A 628 -1.05 2.11 -39.73
CA ASP A 628 -2.44 2.56 -39.92
C ASP A 628 -3.27 1.52 -40.69
N VAL A 629 -2.75 1.03 -41.82
CA VAL A 629 -3.45 0.02 -42.63
C VAL A 629 -3.61 -1.29 -41.85
N ALA A 630 -2.58 -1.71 -41.09
CA ALA A 630 -2.70 -2.87 -40.21
C ALA A 630 -3.76 -2.68 -39.11
N ALA A 631 -3.88 -1.47 -38.54
CA ALA A 631 -4.91 -1.14 -37.56
C ALA A 631 -6.32 -1.17 -38.18
N MET A 632 -6.48 -0.67 -39.41
CA MET A 632 -7.76 -0.73 -40.14
C MET A 632 -8.18 -2.17 -40.44
N VAL A 633 -7.25 -3.03 -40.88
CA VAL A 633 -7.53 -4.47 -41.09
C VAL A 633 -7.97 -5.12 -39.78
N ASN A 634 -7.24 -4.86 -38.69
CA ASN A 634 -7.55 -5.43 -37.39
C ASN A 634 -8.94 -5.02 -36.88
N GLN A 635 -9.31 -3.75 -37.09
CA GLN A 635 -10.61 -3.21 -36.73
C GLN A 635 -11.76 -3.84 -37.54
N ALA A 636 -11.61 -3.94 -38.86
CA ALA A 636 -12.62 -4.52 -39.74
C ALA A 636 -12.90 -6.00 -39.43
N VAL A 637 -11.84 -6.76 -39.11
CA VAL A 637 -11.98 -8.17 -38.69
C VAL A 637 -12.73 -8.28 -37.34
N ASN A 638 -12.41 -7.40 -36.37
CA ASN A 638 -13.10 -7.40 -35.07
C ASN A 638 -14.58 -7.03 -35.17
N GLU A 639 -14.92 -6.02 -35.99
CA GLU A 639 -16.31 -5.58 -36.18
C GLU A 639 -17.22 -6.69 -36.74
N ARG A 640 -16.75 -7.48 -37.70
CA ARG A 640 -17.51 -8.60 -38.28
C ARG A 640 -17.69 -9.77 -37.34
N GLN A 641 -16.70 -10.05 -36.50
CA GLN A 641 -16.76 -11.13 -35.51
C GLN A 641 -17.72 -10.82 -34.33
N SER A 642 -18.62 -9.84 -34.50
CA SER A 642 -19.55 -9.34 -33.47
C SER A 642 -18.85 -8.88 -32.19
N ARG A 643 -17.59 -8.43 -32.30
CA ARG A 643 -16.81 -7.89 -31.20
C ARG A 643 -16.83 -6.37 -31.26
N ARG A 644 -16.47 -5.75 -30.13
CA ARG A 644 -16.31 -4.30 -30.06
C ARG A 644 -15.23 -3.87 -31.05
N ARG A 645 -15.45 -2.69 -31.63
CA ARG A 645 -14.56 -2.04 -32.62
C ARG A 645 -13.16 -1.74 -32.05
N ASP A 646 -13.07 -1.55 -30.74
CA ASP A 646 -11.88 -1.20 -29.99
C ASP A 646 -11.85 -1.98 -28.66
N GLY A 647 -10.67 -2.14 -28.05
CA GLY A 647 -10.55 -2.70 -26.70
C GLY A 647 -11.12 -1.78 -25.62
N ALA A 648 -11.56 -2.35 -24.49
CA ALA A 648 -12.25 -1.63 -23.42
C ALA A 648 -11.43 -0.47 -22.84
N VAL A 649 -10.09 -0.55 -22.89
CA VAL A 649 -9.19 0.55 -22.49
C VAL A 649 -9.43 1.81 -23.31
N ARG A 650 -9.59 1.70 -24.63
CA ARG A 650 -9.81 2.85 -25.51
C ARG A 650 -11.16 3.51 -25.22
N ASP A 651 -12.18 2.71 -24.94
CA ASP A 651 -13.49 3.21 -24.55
C ASP A 651 -13.46 3.91 -23.19
N LEU A 652 -12.70 3.41 -22.22
CA LEU A 652 -12.48 4.08 -20.93
C LEU A 652 -11.79 5.44 -21.10
N VAL A 653 -10.81 5.56 -22.00
CA VAL A 653 -10.15 6.83 -22.30
C VAL A 653 -11.12 7.82 -22.94
N ARG A 654 -11.95 7.36 -23.91
CA ARG A 654 -13.01 8.19 -24.52
C ARG A 654 -14.04 8.63 -23.48
N MET A 655 -14.48 7.71 -22.62
CA MET A 655 -15.44 7.97 -21.55
C MET A 655 -14.88 8.98 -20.56
N ARG A 656 -13.62 8.84 -20.14
CA ARG A 656 -12.92 9.82 -19.28
C ARG A 656 -12.93 11.21 -19.91
N ASN A 657 -12.53 11.34 -21.17
CA ASN A 657 -12.50 12.63 -21.86
C ASN A 657 -13.91 13.27 -21.94
N TRP A 658 -14.93 12.45 -22.20
CA TRP A 658 -16.32 12.90 -22.17
C TRP A 658 -16.75 13.35 -20.76
N VAL A 659 -16.46 12.56 -19.71
CA VAL A 659 -16.78 12.89 -18.32
C VAL A 659 -16.06 14.17 -17.88
N GLU A 660 -14.78 14.33 -18.22
CA GLU A 660 -14.00 15.52 -17.89
C GLU A 660 -14.63 16.77 -18.52
N ARG A 661 -14.95 16.74 -19.81
CA ARG A 661 -15.62 17.86 -20.50
C ARG A 661 -16.97 18.20 -19.87
N THR A 662 -17.78 17.18 -19.56
CA THR A 662 -19.09 17.36 -18.92
C THR A 662 -18.95 17.93 -17.51
N ALA A 663 -17.97 17.47 -16.72
CA ALA A 663 -17.70 17.97 -15.37
C ALA A 663 -17.22 19.44 -15.37
N ARG A 664 -16.33 19.81 -16.30
CA ARG A 664 -15.92 21.21 -16.50
C ARG A 664 -17.09 22.08 -16.93
N GLY A 665 -17.94 21.59 -17.84
CA GLY A 665 -19.16 22.28 -18.26
C GLY A 665 -20.17 22.50 -17.11
N ALA A 666 -20.24 21.55 -16.18
CA ALA A 666 -21.08 21.64 -14.98
C ALA A 666 -20.44 22.42 -13.81
N LYS A 667 -19.25 23.02 -14.02
CA LYS A 667 -18.47 23.76 -13.00
C LYS A 667 -18.22 22.95 -11.72
N LYS A 668 -17.95 21.65 -11.86
CA LYS A 668 -17.54 20.80 -10.74
C LYS A 668 -16.07 21.04 -10.40
N ASP A 669 -15.75 20.89 -9.12
CA ASP A 669 -14.41 21.10 -8.57
C ASP A 669 -13.49 19.93 -8.96
N ILE A 670 -12.71 20.10 -10.03
CA ILE A 670 -11.73 19.13 -10.54
C ILE A 670 -10.42 19.84 -10.90
N PRO A 671 -9.25 19.15 -10.86
CA PRO A 671 -7.95 19.73 -11.19
C PRO A 671 -7.90 20.38 -12.58
N ASP A 672 -7.06 21.40 -12.73
CA ASP A 672 -6.85 22.10 -14.01
C ASP A 672 -6.29 21.17 -15.09
N LYS A 673 -5.42 20.22 -14.71
CA LYS A 673 -4.95 19.12 -15.55
C LYS A 673 -5.22 17.79 -14.88
N LEU A 674 -5.87 16.88 -15.60
CA LEU A 674 -5.94 15.48 -15.24
C LEU A 674 -4.91 14.75 -16.11
N GLU A 675 -3.75 14.43 -15.57
CA GLU A 675 -2.71 13.73 -16.30
C GLU A 675 -2.93 12.20 -16.24
N LEU A 676 -2.51 11.48 -17.27
CA LEU A 676 -2.56 10.01 -17.32
C LEU A 676 -1.24 9.38 -16.88
N ASN A 677 -0.23 10.20 -16.53
CA ASN A 677 1.13 9.80 -16.14
C ASN A 677 1.69 8.69 -17.05
N LEU A 678 1.48 8.83 -18.38
CA LEU A 678 1.95 7.89 -19.39
C LEU A 678 3.42 8.13 -19.79
N GLN A 679 3.98 9.25 -19.36
CA GLN A 679 5.42 9.48 -19.37
C GLN A 679 5.91 8.91 -18.05
N GLY A 680 6.87 7.98 -18.11
CA GLY A 680 7.50 7.45 -16.90
C GLY A 680 7.98 8.58 -15.99
N GLU A 681 8.14 8.30 -14.70
CA GLU A 681 8.56 9.23 -13.64
C GLU A 681 10.01 9.78 -13.82
N ASP A 682 10.39 10.21 -15.03
CA ASP A 682 11.72 10.75 -15.35
C ASP A 682 11.69 12.15 -15.99
N ASN A 683 10.54 12.82 -16.13
CA ASN A 683 10.49 14.20 -16.62
C ASN A 683 9.76 15.14 -15.65
N ASP A 684 10.34 15.32 -14.46
CA ASP A 684 10.32 16.61 -13.77
C ASP A 684 11.54 17.43 -14.27
N ASP A 685 11.62 17.70 -15.58
CA ASP A 685 12.55 18.66 -16.17
C ASP A 685 12.16 19.01 -17.62
N ALA A 686 12.33 20.29 -17.96
CA ALA A 686 12.29 20.91 -19.30
C ALA A 686 10.96 21.52 -19.80
N GLU A 687 10.69 22.76 -19.35
CA GLU A 687 10.50 23.85 -20.31
C GLU A 687 11.90 24.41 -20.66
N ASP A 688 12.45 24.08 -21.83
CA ASP A 688 13.10 25.02 -22.74
C ASP A 688 13.67 24.30 -23.98
N GLY A 689 13.64 24.99 -25.12
CA GLY A 689 13.73 24.38 -26.45
C GLY A 689 15.12 24.02 -26.98
N LEU A 690 15.08 22.99 -27.87
CA LEU A 690 15.98 22.65 -28.99
C LEU A 690 17.36 22.02 -28.68
N PRO A 691 17.95 21.23 -29.62
CA PRO A 691 17.38 20.29 -30.59
C PRO A 691 17.84 18.84 -30.36
N GLU A 692 17.18 17.92 -31.05
CA GLU A 692 17.47 16.48 -31.16
C GLU A 692 18.96 16.13 -31.17
N ASN A 693 19.35 15.18 -30.31
CA ASN A 693 20.43 14.26 -30.60
C ASN A 693 20.01 12.86 -30.14
N GLY A 694 19.95 11.96 -31.11
CA GLY A 694 19.36 10.65 -30.99
C GLY A 694 20.06 9.72 -30.01
N HIS A 695 19.24 8.97 -29.29
CA HIS A 695 19.46 7.57 -29.00
C HIS A 695 18.10 6.93 -28.73
N ASP A 696 17.56 6.25 -29.75
CA ASP A 696 16.41 5.35 -29.62
C ASP A 696 16.68 4.29 -28.53
N PRO A 697 15.81 4.13 -27.52
CA PRO A 697 15.84 2.96 -26.66
C PRO A 697 15.24 1.75 -27.40
N MET A 698 15.98 0.65 -27.32
CA MET A 698 15.76 -0.63 -27.99
C MET A 698 14.33 -1.15 -27.90
N VAL A 699 13.66 -1.20 -29.05
CA VAL A 699 12.71 -2.25 -29.39
C VAL A 699 13.51 -3.55 -29.54
N THR A 700 13.25 -4.54 -28.69
CA THR A 700 13.81 -5.88 -28.84
C THR A 700 13.15 -6.57 -30.03
N SER A 701 13.95 -6.67 -31.11
CA SER A 701 14.09 -7.76 -32.09
C SER A 701 12.85 -8.49 -32.61
#